data_AF-A0A352DXR7-F1
#
_entry.id   AF-A0A352DXR7-F1
#
_cell.length_a   1.000
_cell.length_b   1.000
_cell.length_c   1.000
_cell.angle_alpha   90.00
_cell.angle_beta   90.00
_cell.angle_gamma   90.00
#
_symmetry.space_group_name_H-M   'P 1'
#
loop_
_entity.id
_entity.type
_entity.pdbx_description
1 polymer ?
#
loop_
_entity_poly.entity_id
_entity_poly.type
_entity_poly.pdbx_seq_one_letter_code
_entity_poly.pdbx_strand_id
1 'polypeptide(L)'
;MMHATNDSTHDRVRDRRAAWRVLLGVVALLAPCRAKAAEPAPSFTRDIKGILSNRCARCHGPDAASRQGGGDGGLRLDTFEGATADLGGHAAIVPGDPESSDVLRRITSDDPDLVMPPPDAGDPLTPEQIALLRRWIAAGARYEPHWSYVRPVRPAVPAVKDAAWPKNDIDRFILARLEAEGLAPQPEAPRPVLARRLALDLTGLPPDPEMVDAFAADGSEDAIGRFVDRLLAHGGRGEHLARQWLDLARYADSAGYADDRPRTIWGWRDWVIAAFDANMPFDQFTIRQIAGDLLPEASAEDRIATAFHRNTLTNSEGGTIDEEFRTVAVVDRVNTTLATWMGTTIACSQCHDHKYDPLSQRDFFGLYAIFNNTADADRPGEEPVLEFFTPAQRETRARLEADLAAVEKVLATDTPALAASREAWDRAFPRDLAWHAVAPTAATVEGAPAEAARVAPDGRVLLVAPEKRAVATIEAPLAAGPLAGLRLEFPGDESLPAKGSGRGPDGSFVLSGVTARLEPAGGGGPMGRFIRVERPGKGVFLSLAEVEVFAAEGDANIARGRSATQSSTDFGGDAVRAVDGETNGDYYAKQSVTHTAAGDDPWWEVDLGGPVSISRIVIWNRTDGGTGGRLAGARVSILDAARQPVWTETLTAAPAPSATLAPAGGRDVPFVAAVADRTANGFDAAAVLRASPDPKDDKAVKAEAEGGWSPGGAAPAALTLLPAA
;
A
#
# COMPACT_ATOMS: atom_id res chain seq x y z
N MET A 1 81.19 -23.59 24.68
CA MET A 1 81.54 -23.22 23.29
C MET A 1 80.78 -21.94 23.00
N MET A 2 81.33 -20.76 22.71
CA MET A 2 82.65 -20.18 22.40
C MET A 2 82.63 -18.77 23.04
N HIS A 3 83.63 -18.32 23.83
CA HIS A 3 84.73 -17.41 23.44
C HIS A 3 84.25 -16.14 22.67
N ALA A 4 84.61 -14.89 23.01
CA ALA A 4 85.78 -14.35 23.72
C ALA A 4 85.51 -12.86 24.15
N THR A 5 86.00 -12.41 25.32
CA THR A 5 87.07 -11.38 25.58
C THR A 5 86.79 -9.96 25.04
N ASN A 6 87.01 -8.83 25.72
CA ASN A 6 88.11 -8.37 26.60
C ASN A 6 87.62 -7.05 27.28
N ASP A 7 87.76 -6.85 28.60
CA ASP A 7 88.93 -6.33 29.34
C ASP A 7 88.98 -4.77 29.38
N SER A 8 88.57 -4.16 30.50
CA SER A 8 89.43 -3.44 31.50
C SER A 8 89.51 -1.92 31.20
N THR A 9 89.56 -0.96 32.14
CA THR A 9 90.34 -0.83 33.38
C THR A 9 89.89 0.40 34.20
N HIS A 10 90.05 0.34 35.53
CA HIS A 10 90.45 1.40 36.50
C HIS A 10 89.55 2.68 36.64
N ASP A 11 89.30 3.27 37.81
CA ASP A 11 89.94 3.22 39.11
C ASP A 11 89.02 3.73 40.24
N ARG A 12 89.44 3.45 41.48
CA ARG A 12 88.84 3.78 42.79
C ARG A 12 88.66 5.31 42.97
N VAL A 13 87.87 5.83 43.92
CA VAL A 13 88.29 6.07 45.31
C VAL A 13 87.11 6.59 46.15
N ARG A 14 86.87 5.87 47.25
CA ARG A 14 86.48 6.29 48.62
C ARG A 14 85.95 7.72 48.87
N ASP A 15 84.67 7.78 49.25
CA ASP A 15 84.24 7.96 50.66
C ASP A 15 84.87 9.12 51.45
N ARG A 16 84.16 10.25 51.55
CA ARG A 16 84.24 11.17 52.70
C ARG A 16 82.89 11.82 53.00
N ARG A 17 82.23 11.26 54.01
CA ARG A 17 81.16 11.88 54.79
C ARG A 17 81.65 13.19 55.45
N ALA A 18 80.68 14.06 55.71
CA ALA A 18 80.72 15.16 56.68
C ALA A 18 81.39 16.49 56.23
N ALA A 19 80.60 17.32 55.56
CA ALA A 19 80.66 18.78 55.68
C ALA A 19 79.25 19.38 55.65
N TRP A 20 78.36 18.84 56.50
CA TRP A 20 77.17 19.54 56.97
C TRP A 20 77.65 20.59 57.99
N ARG A 21 77.44 21.90 57.75
CA ARG A 21 77.12 22.97 58.76
C ARG A 21 77.42 24.43 58.40
N VAL A 22 77.89 24.83 57.21
CA VAL A 22 78.23 26.26 56.97
C VAL A 22 77.53 26.96 55.80
N LEU A 23 76.67 26.30 55.00
CA LEU A 23 75.85 26.99 53.98
C LEU A 23 74.35 27.03 54.33
N LEU A 24 74.05 27.33 55.58
CA LEU A 24 72.70 27.53 56.13
C LEU A 24 72.33 29.02 56.29
N GLY A 25 73.06 29.95 55.62
CA GLY A 25 72.94 31.39 55.89
C GLY A 25 72.64 32.33 54.70
N VAL A 26 72.57 31.87 53.44
CA VAL A 26 72.40 32.79 52.28
C VAL A 26 71.31 32.37 51.27
N VAL A 27 70.64 31.22 51.44
CA VAL A 27 69.56 30.79 50.51
C VAL A 27 68.16 30.90 51.14
N ALA A 28 67.97 31.87 52.04
CA ALA A 28 66.69 32.14 52.70
C ALA A 28 65.88 33.29 52.06
N LEU A 29 66.20 33.72 50.83
CA LEU A 29 65.57 34.89 50.18
C LEU A 29 65.13 34.68 48.72
N LEU A 30 65.08 33.44 48.23
CA LEU A 30 64.41 33.11 46.97
C LEU A 30 63.14 32.32 47.26
N ALA A 31 62.15 33.01 47.81
CA ALA A 31 60.77 32.57 47.64
C ALA A 31 60.50 32.48 46.14
N PRO A 32 60.12 31.32 45.58
CA PRO A 32 59.61 31.29 44.23
C PRO A 32 58.36 32.15 44.25
N CYS A 33 58.46 33.32 43.64
CA CYS A 33 57.29 34.08 43.24
C CYS A 33 56.54 33.15 42.30
N ARG A 34 55.56 32.40 42.82
CA ARG A 34 54.58 31.70 42.00
C ARG A 34 53.94 32.81 41.19
N ALA A 35 54.40 32.98 39.95
CA ALA A 35 53.67 33.75 38.96
C ALA A 35 52.26 33.18 39.01
N LYS A 36 51.31 33.97 39.52
CA LYS A 36 49.90 33.66 39.40
C LYS A 36 49.71 33.50 37.90
N ALA A 37 49.49 32.28 37.43
CA ALA A 37 49.22 32.04 36.02
C ALA A 37 48.13 33.05 35.64
N ALA A 38 48.41 33.86 34.62
CA ALA A 38 47.45 34.84 34.15
C ALA A 38 46.12 34.10 33.98
N GLU A 39 45.06 34.61 34.61
CA GLU A 39 43.76 33.99 34.48
C GLU A 39 43.46 33.83 32.98
N PRO A 40 43.07 32.62 32.54
CA PRO A 40 42.80 32.40 31.13
C PRO A 40 41.78 33.42 30.65
N ALA A 41 41.96 33.92 29.42
CA ALA A 41 41.05 34.88 28.84
C ALA A 41 39.59 34.36 28.95
N PRO A 42 38.62 35.23 29.29
CA PRO A 42 37.24 34.80 29.38
C PRO A 42 36.77 34.18 28.05
N SER A 43 36.08 33.05 28.13
CA SER A 43 35.50 32.39 26.95
C SER A 43 34.22 33.08 26.56
N PHE A 44 34.04 33.35 25.26
CA PHE A 44 32.82 33.97 24.79
C PHE A 44 31.60 33.11 25.11
N THR A 45 31.67 31.80 24.83
CA THR A 45 30.51 30.90 25.02
C THR A 45 30.14 30.69 26.49
N ARG A 46 31.12 30.49 27.36
CA ARG A 46 30.88 30.19 28.79
C ARG A 46 30.61 31.44 29.61
N ASP A 47 31.37 32.50 29.38
CA ASP A 47 31.44 33.65 30.29
C ASP A 47 30.65 34.86 29.76
N ILE A 48 30.66 35.11 28.44
CA ILE A 48 30.16 36.37 27.86
C ILE A 48 28.80 36.25 27.19
N LYS A 49 28.54 35.15 26.46
CA LYS A 49 27.32 34.96 25.65
C LYS A 49 26.07 35.05 26.52
N GLY A 50 26.10 34.48 27.73
CA GLY A 50 25.00 34.57 28.68
C GLY A 50 24.69 36.02 29.11
N ILE A 51 25.72 36.85 29.27
CA ILE A 51 25.55 38.27 29.61
C ILE A 51 24.88 39.01 28.43
N LEU A 52 25.45 38.89 27.23
CA LEU A 52 24.94 39.58 26.04
C LEU A 52 23.52 39.10 25.67
N SER A 53 23.26 37.79 25.74
CA SER A 53 21.94 37.23 25.43
C SER A 53 20.87 37.72 26.40
N ASN A 54 21.17 37.78 27.70
CA ASN A 54 20.17 38.10 28.72
C ASN A 54 19.98 39.60 28.92
N ARG A 55 21.00 40.43 28.65
CA ARG A 55 20.97 41.87 28.93
C ARG A 55 20.97 42.76 27.68
N CYS A 56 21.37 42.24 26.51
CA CYS A 56 21.59 43.07 25.31
C CYS A 56 20.77 42.61 24.08
N ALA A 57 20.66 41.30 23.85
CA ALA A 57 20.14 40.74 22.60
C ALA A 57 18.65 41.03 22.34
N ARG A 58 17.89 41.53 23.32
CA ARG A 58 16.51 42.00 23.12
C ARG A 58 16.43 43.18 22.14
N CYS A 59 17.38 44.11 22.23
CA CYS A 59 17.41 45.32 21.39
C CYS A 59 18.60 45.33 20.41
N HIS A 60 19.60 44.47 20.63
CA HIS A 60 20.82 44.41 19.82
C HIS A 60 21.16 42.98 19.37
N GLY A 61 20.13 42.15 19.16
CA GLY A 61 20.27 40.75 18.74
C GLY A 61 19.87 40.51 17.28
N PRO A 62 19.66 39.24 16.89
CA PRO A 62 19.46 38.87 15.49
C PRO A 62 18.14 39.34 14.89
N ASP A 63 17.09 39.52 15.69
CA ASP A 63 15.77 39.97 15.22
C ASP A 63 15.83 41.41 14.67
N ALA A 64 15.57 41.58 13.37
CA ALA A 64 15.60 42.87 12.70
C ALA A 64 14.49 43.82 13.16
N ALA A 65 13.34 43.30 13.60
CA ALA A 65 12.18 44.12 13.94
C ALA A 65 12.33 44.81 15.31
N SER A 66 13.12 44.23 16.22
CA SER A 66 13.36 44.76 17.58
C SER A 66 14.69 45.51 17.72
N ARG A 67 15.50 45.53 16.66
CA ARG A 67 16.85 46.10 16.67
C ARG A 67 16.85 47.63 16.83
N GLN A 68 17.73 48.13 17.71
CA GLN A 68 17.87 49.55 18.04
C GLN A 68 19.31 50.03 17.88
N GLY A 69 19.49 51.35 17.71
CA GLY A 69 20.80 52.00 17.56
C GLY A 69 21.51 51.66 16.24
N GLY A 70 22.79 52.02 16.11
CA GLY A 70 23.66 51.51 15.05
C GLY A 70 23.38 51.94 13.60
N GLY A 71 22.43 52.85 13.35
CA GLY A 71 22.09 53.34 12.00
C GLY A 71 21.11 52.43 11.26
N ASP A 72 21.18 52.43 9.92
CA ASP A 72 20.29 51.64 9.05
C ASP A 72 20.54 50.14 9.27
N GLY A 73 19.56 49.46 9.87
CA GLY A 73 19.61 48.01 10.14
C GLY A 73 19.92 47.63 11.60
N GLY A 74 20.15 48.60 12.49
CA GLY A 74 20.30 48.35 13.93
C GLY A 74 21.69 47.87 14.37
N LEU A 75 22.05 48.08 15.64
CA LEU A 75 23.29 47.52 16.21
C LEU A 75 23.13 46.02 16.52
N ARG A 76 24.10 45.21 16.12
CA ARG A 76 24.19 43.76 16.40
C ARG A 76 25.33 43.49 17.37
N LEU A 77 25.03 43.07 18.60
CA LEU A 77 26.04 42.65 19.59
C LEU A 77 26.24 41.12 19.63
N ASP A 78 25.36 40.37 18.98
CA ASP A 78 25.41 38.91 18.87
C ASP A 78 26.40 38.40 17.82
N THR A 79 26.90 39.27 16.92
CA THR A 79 27.92 38.94 15.92
C THR A 79 29.17 39.79 16.07
N PHE A 80 30.35 39.23 15.76
CA PHE A 80 31.61 39.95 15.80
C PHE A 80 31.63 41.13 14.81
N GLU A 81 31.19 40.89 13.57
CA GLU A 81 31.14 41.92 12.53
C GLU A 81 30.23 43.08 12.92
N GLY A 82 29.05 42.78 13.48
CA GLY A 82 28.11 43.81 13.93
C GLY A 82 28.62 44.61 15.13
N ALA A 83 29.27 43.94 16.10
CA ALA A 83 29.75 44.59 17.31
C ALA A 83 30.99 45.47 17.04
N THR A 84 31.75 45.15 15.99
CA THR A 84 32.99 45.85 15.61
C THR A 84 32.83 46.77 14.41
N ALA A 85 31.62 46.86 13.85
CA ALA A 85 31.31 47.75 12.73
C ALA A 85 31.57 49.22 13.09
N ASP A 86 31.98 50.00 12.09
CA ASP A 86 32.11 51.44 12.23
C ASP A 86 30.72 52.10 12.26
N LEU A 87 30.41 52.78 13.36
CA LEU A 87 29.15 53.47 13.64
C LEU A 87 29.28 54.99 13.48
N GLY A 88 30.16 55.44 12.58
CA GLY A 88 30.40 56.87 12.32
C GLY A 88 31.61 57.44 13.07
N GLY A 89 32.69 56.67 13.13
CA GLY A 89 33.95 57.01 13.80
C GLY A 89 34.17 56.32 15.14
N HIS A 90 33.28 55.41 15.55
CA HIS A 90 33.39 54.61 16.77
C HIS A 90 32.75 53.23 16.56
N ALA A 91 33.06 52.25 17.42
CA ALA A 91 32.47 50.91 17.38
C ALA A 91 31.94 50.51 18.75
N ALA A 92 30.93 49.64 18.80
CA ALA A 92 30.40 49.17 20.08
C ALA A 92 31.45 48.38 20.87
N ILE A 93 32.26 47.57 20.17
CA ILE A 93 33.38 46.83 20.71
C ILE A 93 34.61 47.09 19.84
N VAL A 94 35.71 47.51 20.47
CA VAL A 94 37.03 47.64 19.85
C VAL A 94 37.92 46.52 20.40
N PRO A 95 38.18 45.45 19.62
CA PRO A 95 39.01 44.33 20.06
C PRO A 95 40.39 44.79 20.57
N GLY A 96 40.73 44.39 21.80
CA GLY A 96 42.00 44.73 22.44
C GLY A 96 42.02 46.09 23.15
N ASP A 97 40.99 46.93 22.97
CA ASP A 97 40.91 48.26 23.59
C ASP A 97 39.56 48.48 24.30
N PRO A 98 39.48 48.12 25.60
CA PRO A 98 38.30 48.35 26.41
C PRO A 98 37.90 49.81 26.56
N GLU A 99 38.86 50.75 26.56
CA GLU A 99 38.55 52.17 26.81
C GLU A 99 37.91 52.83 25.59
N SER A 100 38.29 52.39 24.39
CA SER A 100 37.68 52.82 23.13
C SER A 100 36.37 52.09 22.79
N SER A 101 35.96 51.10 23.59
CA SER A 101 34.77 50.29 23.34
C SER A 101 33.51 50.94 23.93
N ASP A 102 32.61 51.38 23.06
CA ASP A 102 31.43 52.16 23.45
C ASP A 102 30.45 51.39 24.36
N VAL A 103 30.44 50.06 24.27
CA VAL A 103 29.64 49.20 25.16
C VAL A 103 30.03 49.39 26.63
N LEU A 104 31.32 49.51 26.95
CA LEU A 104 31.78 49.69 28.32
C LEU A 104 31.37 51.06 28.85
N ARG A 105 31.51 52.10 28.03
CA ARG A 105 31.07 53.46 28.36
C ARG A 105 29.57 53.50 28.69
N ARG A 106 28.74 52.78 27.92
CA ARG A 106 27.28 52.77 28.10
C ARG A 106 26.84 51.94 29.31
N ILE A 107 27.43 50.76 29.55
CA ILE A 107 27.04 49.93 30.71
C ILE A 107 27.56 50.46 32.05
N THR A 108 28.47 51.44 32.05
CA THR A 108 28.95 52.13 33.25
C THR A 108 28.54 53.60 33.33
N SER A 109 27.62 54.05 32.48
CA SER A 109 27.13 55.43 32.48
C SER A 109 26.16 55.67 33.64
N ASP A 110 26.22 56.84 34.27
CA ASP A 110 25.22 57.31 35.24
C ASP A 110 24.09 58.12 34.59
N ASP A 111 24.23 58.49 33.31
CA ASP A 111 23.22 59.22 32.55
C ASP A 111 22.08 58.29 32.11
N PRO A 112 20.82 58.52 32.52
CA PRO A 112 19.69 57.66 32.21
C PRO A 112 19.37 57.55 30.71
N ASP A 113 19.77 58.53 29.89
CA ASP A 113 19.56 58.52 28.44
C ASP A 113 20.67 57.76 27.69
N LEU A 114 21.80 57.48 28.35
CA LEU A 114 22.96 56.79 27.77
C LEU A 114 23.21 55.40 28.34
N VAL A 115 22.78 55.16 29.59
CA VAL A 115 23.03 53.91 30.30
C VAL A 115 22.33 52.74 29.62
N MET A 116 23.04 51.61 29.55
CA MET A 116 22.53 50.38 28.97
C MET A 116 22.64 49.22 29.98
N PRO A 117 21.58 48.42 30.21
CA PRO A 117 20.23 48.58 29.68
C PRO A 117 19.55 49.87 30.17
N PRO A 118 18.63 50.46 29.38
CA PRO A 118 17.83 51.59 29.83
C PRO A 118 17.05 51.27 31.12
N PRO A 119 16.76 52.26 31.99
CA PRO A 119 16.09 52.02 33.27
C PRO A 119 14.74 51.30 33.18
N ASP A 120 14.04 51.39 32.04
CA ASP A 120 12.76 50.76 31.76
C ASP A 120 12.88 49.39 31.04
N ALA A 121 14.09 48.97 30.66
CA ALA A 121 14.33 47.80 29.83
C ALA A 121 14.87 46.57 30.57
N GLY A 122 15.48 46.72 31.75
CA GLY A 122 15.94 45.61 32.60
C GLY A 122 16.98 45.99 33.65
N ASP A 123 17.41 45.02 34.47
CA ASP A 123 18.43 45.28 35.51
C ASP A 123 19.81 45.61 34.91
N PRO A 124 20.57 46.51 35.57
CA PRO A 124 21.96 46.77 35.22
C PRO A 124 22.85 45.53 35.40
N LEU A 125 23.99 45.53 34.71
CA LEU A 125 25.00 44.48 34.85
C LEU A 125 25.70 44.58 36.21
N THR A 126 26.05 43.44 36.80
CA THR A 126 26.82 43.45 38.06
C THR A 126 28.28 43.89 37.81
N PRO A 127 28.98 44.38 38.84
CA PRO A 127 30.40 44.72 38.73
C PRO A 127 31.26 43.59 38.17
N GLU A 128 30.95 42.33 38.53
CA GLU A 128 31.65 41.14 38.04
C GLU A 128 31.41 40.91 36.54
N GLN A 129 30.18 41.11 36.07
CA GLN A 129 29.83 40.99 34.64
C GLN A 129 30.52 42.06 33.80
N ILE A 130 30.57 43.30 34.30
CA ILE A 130 31.28 44.42 33.65
C ILE A 130 32.79 44.11 33.60
N ALA A 131 33.37 43.63 34.69
CA ALA A 131 34.78 43.25 34.74
C ALA A 131 35.10 42.11 33.76
N LEU A 132 34.19 41.15 33.59
CA LEU A 132 34.33 40.03 32.67
C LEU A 132 34.33 40.51 31.21
N LEU A 133 33.37 41.37 30.84
CA LEU A 133 33.30 42.00 29.51
C LEU A 133 34.58 42.79 29.22
N ARG A 134 35.05 43.61 30.18
CA ARG A 134 36.29 44.38 30.06
C ARG A 134 37.50 43.49 29.79
N ARG A 135 37.67 42.40 30.54
CA ARG A 135 38.79 41.45 30.32
C ARG A 135 38.69 40.74 28.97
N TRP A 136 37.48 40.36 28.56
CA TRP A 136 37.27 39.71 27.27
C TRP A 136 37.57 40.65 26.09
N ILE A 137 37.16 41.92 26.18
CA ILE A 137 37.49 42.93 25.18
C ILE A 137 39.00 43.15 25.12
N ALA A 138 39.66 43.30 26.28
CA ALA A 138 41.13 43.43 26.36
C ALA A 138 41.86 42.23 25.73
N ALA A 139 41.27 41.03 25.81
CA ALA A 139 41.80 39.81 25.20
C ALA A 139 41.48 39.68 23.69
N GLY A 140 40.91 40.71 23.06
CA GLY A 140 40.62 40.74 21.62
C GLY A 140 39.17 40.42 21.26
N ALA A 141 38.24 40.37 22.23
CA ALA A 141 36.80 40.22 22.00
C ALA A 141 36.43 39.08 21.02
N ARG A 142 37.11 37.94 21.08
CA ARG A 142 36.88 36.84 20.13
C ARG A 142 35.51 36.20 20.36
N TYR A 143 34.69 36.14 19.32
CA TYR A 143 33.43 35.41 19.33
C TYR A 143 33.69 33.94 18.97
N GLU A 144 33.40 33.06 19.92
CA GLU A 144 33.52 31.60 19.74
C GLU A 144 32.16 31.04 19.30
N PRO A 145 32.09 30.10 18.34
CA PRO A 145 30.87 29.39 18.05
C PRO A 145 30.40 28.60 19.29
N HIS A 146 29.09 28.41 19.44
CA HIS A 146 28.56 27.59 20.53
C HIS A 146 29.20 26.19 20.53
N TRP A 147 29.48 25.64 21.71
CA TRP A 147 30.26 24.40 21.86
C TRP A 147 29.66 23.22 21.08
N SER A 148 28.33 23.19 20.91
CA SER A 148 27.61 22.15 20.15
C SER A 148 27.88 22.20 18.64
N TYR A 149 28.33 23.33 18.10
CA TYR A 149 28.65 23.51 16.68
C TYR A 149 30.15 23.42 16.39
N VAL A 150 30.97 23.14 17.41
CA VAL A 150 32.41 22.95 17.26
C VAL A 150 32.71 21.46 17.40
N ARG A 151 33.56 20.94 16.51
CA ARG A 151 34.03 19.56 16.60
C ARG A 151 34.65 19.30 17.99
N PRO A 152 34.16 18.32 18.76
CA PRO A 152 34.77 17.96 20.03
C PRO A 152 36.23 17.54 19.84
N VAL A 153 37.12 18.12 20.62
CA VAL A 153 38.53 17.74 20.68
C VAL A 153 38.79 17.05 22.01
N ARG A 154 39.51 15.92 21.99
CA ARG A 154 39.83 15.18 23.21
C ARG A 154 40.65 16.06 24.16
N PRO A 155 40.14 16.43 25.34
CA PRO A 155 40.88 17.24 26.28
C PRO A 155 42.05 16.46 26.88
N ALA A 156 43.06 17.18 27.37
CA ALA A 156 44.10 16.56 28.19
C ALA A 156 43.49 16.01 29.48
N VAL A 157 43.90 14.80 29.86
CA VAL A 157 43.43 14.16 31.09
C VAL A 157 44.04 14.90 32.29
N PRO A 158 43.24 15.35 33.27
CA PRO A 158 43.75 16.13 34.39
C PRO A 158 44.62 15.29 35.31
N ALA A 159 45.62 15.95 35.90
CA ALA A 159 46.38 15.39 37.01
C ALA A 159 45.54 15.51 38.29
N VAL A 160 45.52 14.44 39.08
CA VAL A 160 44.82 14.32 40.36
C VAL A 160 45.83 14.04 41.46
N LYS A 161 45.51 14.43 42.69
CA LYS A 161 46.35 14.17 43.87
C LYS A 161 46.28 12.70 44.25
N ASP A 162 45.08 12.11 44.28
CA ASP A 162 44.91 10.67 44.47
C ASP A 162 44.90 9.94 43.13
N ALA A 163 46.08 9.51 42.69
CA ALA A 163 46.23 8.78 41.44
C ALA A 163 45.77 7.31 41.51
N ALA A 164 45.47 6.77 42.70
CA ALA A 164 45.11 5.36 42.89
C ALA A 164 43.59 5.13 42.82
N TRP A 165 42.78 6.14 43.10
CA TRP A 165 41.32 6.04 43.06
C TRP A 165 40.71 5.90 41.63
N PRO A 166 41.16 6.66 40.61
CA PRO A 166 40.58 6.57 39.27
C PRO A 166 40.77 5.19 38.62
N LYS A 167 39.69 4.57 38.14
CA LYS A 167 39.72 3.32 37.36
C LYS A 167 39.89 3.59 35.87
N ASN A 168 39.45 4.75 35.39
CA ASN A 168 39.61 5.20 34.00
C ASN A 168 39.82 6.74 33.92
N ASP A 169 39.95 7.26 32.70
CA ASP A 169 40.18 8.69 32.49
C ASP A 169 38.99 9.58 32.90
N ILE A 170 37.75 9.09 32.85
CA ILE A 170 36.56 9.85 33.27
C ILE A 170 36.63 10.13 34.77
N ASP A 171 37.05 9.14 35.56
CA ASP A 171 37.20 9.28 37.01
C ASP A 171 38.21 10.37 37.36
N ARG A 172 39.24 10.58 36.54
CA ARG A 172 40.21 11.68 36.73
C ARG A 172 39.57 13.05 36.57
N PHE A 173 38.67 13.22 35.61
CA PHE A 173 37.93 14.49 35.45
C PHE A 173 37.02 14.77 36.65
N ILE A 174 36.33 13.74 37.15
CA ILE A 174 35.46 13.86 38.34
C ILE A 174 36.31 14.18 39.58
N LEU A 175 37.38 13.41 39.82
CA LEU A 175 38.24 13.58 40.99
C LEU A 175 38.96 14.92 40.98
N ALA A 176 39.45 15.38 39.83
CA ALA A 176 40.08 16.71 39.72
C ALA A 176 39.12 17.83 40.16
N ARG A 177 37.82 17.72 39.84
CA ARG A 177 36.82 18.69 40.29
C ARG A 177 36.55 18.57 41.79
N LEU A 178 36.37 17.35 42.31
CA LEU A 178 36.18 17.12 43.75
C LEU A 178 37.36 17.68 44.57
N GLU A 179 38.60 17.39 44.16
CA GLU A 179 39.81 17.87 44.84
C GLU A 179 39.96 19.40 44.80
N ALA A 180 39.49 20.05 43.73
CA ALA A 180 39.48 21.50 43.60
C ALA A 180 38.43 22.15 44.52
N GLU A 181 37.32 21.46 44.78
CA GLU A 181 36.26 21.89 45.71
C GLU A 181 36.50 21.44 47.16
N GLY A 182 37.58 20.69 47.43
CA GLY A 182 37.87 20.15 48.76
C GLY A 182 36.95 18.99 49.17
N LEU A 183 36.33 18.32 48.21
CA LEU A 183 35.47 17.15 48.40
C LEU A 183 36.26 15.86 48.15
N ALA A 184 35.80 14.76 48.76
CA ALA A 184 36.35 13.43 48.58
C ALA A 184 35.27 12.46 48.04
N PRO A 185 35.65 11.44 47.24
CA PRO A 185 34.72 10.40 46.81
C PRO A 185 34.09 9.65 47.98
N GLN A 186 32.84 9.21 47.80
CA GLN A 186 32.19 8.29 48.75
C GLN A 186 32.74 6.86 48.58
N PRO A 187 32.71 6.03 49.65
CA PRO A 187 33.06 4.62 49.53
C PRO A 187 32.11 3.88 48.58
N GLU A 188 32.61 2.82 47.96
CA GLU A 188 31.82 1.98 47.06
C GLU A 188 30.62 1.37 47.81
N ALA A 189 29.44 1.39 47.18
CA ALA A 189 28.22 0.89 47.79
C ALA A 189 28.26 -0.65 47.92
N PRO A 190 27.56 -1.24 48.92
CA PRO A 190 27.46 -2.69 49.04
C PRO A 190 26.88 -3.34 47.77
N ARG A 191 27.31 -4.57 47.45
CA ARG A 191 26.89 -5.30 46.23
C ARG A 191 25.38 -5.33 46.01
N PRO A 192 24.51 -5.57 47.01
CA PRO A 192 23.05 -5.56 46.78
C PRO A 192 22.52 -4.17 46.36
N VAL A 193 23.13 -3.09 46.86
CA VAL A 193 22.75 -1.72 46.50
C VAL A 193 23.22 -1.41 45.07
N LEU A 194 24.43 -1.83 44.71
CA LEU A 194 24.94 -1.69 43.35
C LEU A 194 24.11 -2.49 42.35
N ALA A 195 23.74 -3.73 42.67
CA ALA A 195 22.88 -4.55 41.81
C ALA A 195 21.56 -3.84 41.51
N ARG A 196 20.89 -3.31 42.55
CA ARG A 196 19.64 -2.57 42.39
C ARG A 196 19.81 -1.33 41.53
N ARG A 197 20.86 -0.53 41.74
CA ARG A 197 21.13 0.70 40.96
C ARG A 197 21.38 0.37 39.49
N LEU A 198 22.28 -0.58 39.23
CA LEU A 198 22.64 -0.99 37.86
C LEU A 198 21.44 -1.57 37.10
N ALA A 199 20.63 -2.40 37.75
CA ALA A 199 19.44 -2.96 37.12
C ALA A 199 18.39 -1.88 36.80
N LEU A 200 18.08 -0.99 37.74
CA LEU A 200 17.12 0.09 37.48
C LEU A 200 17.59 1.05 36.38
N ASP A 201 18.89 1.37 36.32
CA ASP A 201 19.45 2.23 35.28
C ASP A 201 19.45 1.54 33.90
N LEU A 202 19.78 0.25 33.83
CA LEU A 202 19.98 -0.45 32.55
C LEU A 202 18.70 -1.10 32.01
N THR A 203 17.83 -1.60 32.88
CA THR A 203 16.62 -2.33 32.49
C THR A 203 15.33 -1.68 32.99
N GLY A 204 15.40 -0.65 33.84
CA GLY A 204 14.23 -0.03 34.44
C GLY A 204 13.52 -0.90 35.49
N LEU A 205 14.02 -2.10 35.76
CA LEU A 205 13.39 -3.08 36.63
C LEU A 205 14.32 -3.45 37.79
N PRO A 206 13.76 -3.81 38.96
CA PRO A 206 14.58 -4.39 40.02
C PRO A 206 15.19 -5.74 39.55
N PRO A 207 16.40 -6.08 39.99
CA PRO A 207 17.02 -7.36 39.66
C PRO A 207 16.35 -8.51 40.42
N ASP A 208 16.35 -9.71 39.84
CA ASP A 208 15.89 -10.92 40.53
C ASP A 208 16.78 -11.23 41.74
N PRO A 209 16.21 -11.76 42.85
CA PRO A 209 17.00 -12.11 44.04
C PRO A 209 18.20 -13.01 43.74
N GLU A 210 18.02 -14.01 42.87
CA GLU A 210 19.08 -14.95 42.46
C GLU A 210 20.23 -14.24 41.74
N MET A 211 19.90 -13.24 40.91
CA MET A 211 20.88 -12.41 40.21
C MET A 211 21.65 -11.52 41.19
N VAL A 212 21.00 -10.99 42.24
CA VAL A 212 21.64 -10.23 43.32
C VAL A 212 22.60 -11.11 44.12
N ASP A 213 22.17 -12.31 44.51
CA ASP A 213 22.99 -13.25 45.29
C ASP A 213 24.22 -13.69 44.49
N ALA A 214 24.04 -14.01 43.20
CA ALA A 214 25.14 -14.35 42.31
C ALA A 214 26.15 -13.22 42.15
N PHE A 215 25.69 -11.96 42.06
CA PHE A 215 26.57 -10.79 41.99
C PHE A 215 27.26 -10.50 43.33
N ALA A 216 26.56 -10.67 44.45
CA ALA A 216 27.13 -10.47 45.78
C ALA A 216 28.20 -11.51 46.12
N ALA A 217 28.05 -12.74 45.62
CA ALA A 217 29.02 -13.82 45.77
C ALA A 217 30.18 -13.75 44.76
N ASP A 218 30.10 -12.91 43.72
CA ASP A 218 31.15 -12.76 42.71
C ASP A 218 32.34 -11.96 43.28
N GLY A 219 33.37 -12.68 43.72
CA GLY A 219 34.61 -12.11 44.25
C GLY A 219 35.66 -11.72 43.20
N SER A 220 35.33 -11.76 41.91
CA SER A 220 36.29 -11.36 40.88
C SER A 220 36.53 -9.86 40.82
N GLU A 221 37.68 -9.46 40.29
CA GLU A 221 38.04 -8.05 40.09
C GLU A 221 37.06 -7.31 39.16
N ASP A 222 36.46 -8.01 38.19
CA ASP A 222 35.51 -7.47 37.22
C ASP A 222 34.05 -7.92 37.45
N ALA A 223 33.68 -8.17 38.70
CA ALA A 223 32.31 -8.57 39.03
C ALA A 223 31.25 -7.56 38.54
N ILE A 224 31.58 -6.26 38.54
CA ILE A 224 30.68 -5.19 38.08
C ILE A 224 30.49 -5.27 36.56
N GLY A 225 31.57 -5.36 35.77
CA GLY A 225 31.49 -5.43 34.31
C GLY A 225 30.65 -6.62 33.85
N ARG A 226 30.91 -7.81 34.41
CA ARG A 226 30.11 -9.01 34.09
C ARG A 226 28.65 -8.91 34.52
N PHE A 227 28.36 -8.17 35.59
CA PHE A 227 26.98 -7.91 35.98
C PHE A 227 26.29 -6.97 34.98
N VAL A 228 26.98 -5.91 34.56
CA VAL A 228 26.51 -5.01 33.49
C VAL A 228 26.27 -5.79 32.20
N ASP A 229 27.18 -6.66 31.77
CA ASP A 229 27.01 -7.48 30.56
C ASP A 229 25.76 -8.38 30.63
N ARG A 230 25.51 -8.99 31.81
CA ARG A 230 24.29 -9.77 32.05
C ARG A 230 23.02 -8.93 31.95
N LEU A 231 23.03 -7.72 32.52
CA LEU A 231 21.89 -6.80 32.43
C LEU A 231 21.70 -6.29 31.00
N LEU A 232 22.79 -6.02 30.28
CA LEU A 232 22.74 -5.62 28.87
C LEU A 232 22.20 -6.74 28.00
N ALA A 233 22.42 -8.01 28.34
CA ALA A 233 21.86 -9.16 27.65
C ALA A 233 20.41 -9.51 28.08
N HIS A 234 19.85 -8.82 29.07
CA HIS A 234 18.51 -9.09 29.58
C HIS A 234 17.42 -8.52 28.66
N GLY A 235 16.34 -9.29 28.43
CA GLY A 235 15.25 -8.97 27.49
C GLY A 235 14.29 -7.83 27.89
N GLY A 236 14.78 -6.79 28.59
CA GLY A 236 14.00 -5.59 28.96
C GLY A 236 14.76 -4.27 28.81
N ARG A 237 16.03 -4.31 28.39
CA ARG A 237 16.86 -3.11 28.17
C ARG A 237 16.29 -2.23 27.06
N GLY A 238 15.93 -2.82 25.92
CA GLY A 238 15.38 -2.12 24.77
C GLY A 238 14.11 -1.35 25.12
N GLU A 239 13.21 -1.96 25.88
CA GLU A 239 12.00 -1.31 26.37
C GLU A 239 12.32 -0.11 27.26
N HIS A 240 13.26 -0.25 28.21
CA HIS A 240 13.63 0.84 29.11
C HIS A 240 14.16 2.07 28.36
N LEU A 241 15.07 1.84 27.40
CA LEU A 241 15.68 2.89 26.58
C LEU A 241 14.67 3.48 25.58
N ALA A 242 13.86 2.62 24.95
CA ALA A 242 12.88 3.03 23.96
C ALA A 242 11.88 4.02 24.55
N ARG A 243 11.42 3.87 25.80
CA ARG A 243 10.44 4.80 26.41
C ARG A 243 10.81 6.28 26.23
N GLN A 244 12.06 6.65 26.48
CA GLN A 244 12.50 8.04 26.32
C GLN A 244 12.53 8.47 24.85
N TRP A 245 12.92 7.56 23.95
CA TRP A 245 12.90 7.82 22.51
C TRP A 245 11.47 7.96 21.96
N LEU A 246 10.56 7.11 22.41
CA LEU A 246 9.14 7.12 22.03
C LEU A 246 8.49 8.45 22.41
N ASP A 247 8.79 8.99 23.59
CA ASP A 247 8.33 10.33 24.01
C ASP A 247 8.85 11.43 23.08
N LEU A 248 10.16 11.43 22.76
CA LEU A 248 10.76 12.40 21.84
C LEU A 248 10.21 12.29 20.42
N ALA A 249 9.82 11.09 19.99
CA ALA A 249 9.20 10.82 18.71
C ALA A 249 7.69 11.06 18.72
N ARG A 250 7.10 11.40 19.87
CA ARG A 250 5.66 11.64 20.07
C ARG A 250 4.80 10.42 19.75
N TYR A 251 5.30 9.24 20.08
CA TYR A 251 4.52 8.03 20.02
C TYR A 251 3.28 8.13 20.93
N ALA A 252 2.13 7.76 20.38
CA ALA A 252 0.90 7.60 21.14
C ALA A 252 0.06 6.47 20.53
N ASP A 253 -0.72 5.79 21.36
CA ASP A 253 -1.74 4.84 20.91
C ASP A 253 -3.02 5.56 20.42
N SER A 254 -3.01 6.90 20.39
CA SER A 254 -4.04 7.76 19.82
C SER A 254 -3.49 8.70 18.74
N ALA A 255 -4.37 9.16 17.86
CA ALA A 255 -4.09 10.06 16.75
C ALA A 255 -3.89 11.52 17.19
N GLY A 256 -4.30 11.87 18.41
CA GLY A 256 -4.34 13.23 18.94
C GLY A 256 -5.25 14.15 18.13
N TYR A 257 -4.91 15.44 18.14
CA TYR A 257 -5.70 16.52 17.53
C TYR A 257 -7.11 16.66 18.13
N ALA A 258 -8.14 16.97 17.34
CA ALA A 258 -9.48 17.30 17.81
C ALA A 258 -10.26 16.10 18.39
N ASP A 259 -10.25 14.95 17.68
CA ASP A 259 -11.06 13.77 18.04
C ASP A 259 -10.28 12.72 18.88
N ASP A 260 -8.95 12.80 18.92
CA ASP A 260 -8.04 11.90 19.66
C ASP A 260 -8.38 10.39 19.57
N ARG A 261 -8.68 9.92 18.35
CA ARG A 261 -9.09 8.52 18.11
C ARG A 261 -7.94 7.54 18.30
N PRO A 262 -8.20 6.25 18.63
CA PRO A 262 -7.16 5.23 18.65
C PRO A 262 -6.46 5.07 17.29
N ARG A 263 -5.15 4.81 17.30
CA ARG A 263 -4.36 4.53 16.09
C ARG A 263 -3.58 3.22 16.22
N THR A 264 -3.17 2.64 15.08
CA THR A 264 -2.37 1.40 15.06
C THR A 264 -0.97 1.68 14.51
N ILE A 265 0.01 1.83 15.41
CA ILE A 265 1.42 2.10 15.05
C ILE A 265 2.43 1.25 15.85
N TRP A 266 1.95 0.25 16.60
CA TRP A 266 2.77 -0.59 17.48
C TRP A 266 3.97 -1.24 16.78
N GLY A 267 3.88 -1.51 15.47
CA GLY A 267 4.98 -2.09 14.69
C GLY A 267 6.23 -1.21 14.69
N TRP A 268 6.06 0.11 14.69
CA TRP A 268 7.18 1.05 14.80
C TRP A 268 7.76 1.08 16.21
N ARG A 269 6.93 1.07 17.25
CA ARG A 269 7.37 0.97 18.65
C ARG A 269 8.24 -0.27 18.87
N ASP A 270 7.75 -1.42 18.41
CA ASP A 270 8.47 -2.69 18.55
C ASP A 270 9.77 -2.69 17.73
N TRP A 271 9.79 -2.02 16.58
CA TRP A 271 11.03 -1.81 15.82
C TRP A 271 12.05 -0.99 16.61
N VAL A 272 11.64 0.10 17.28
CA VAL A 272 12.53 0.92 18.12
C VAL A 272 13.10 0.08 19.28
N ILE A 273 12.26 -0.69 19.95
CA ILE A 273 12.68 -1.59 21.04
C ILE A 273 13.73 -2.59 20.52
N ALA A 274 13.44 -3.25 19.39
CA ALA A 274 14.35 -4.21 18.77
C ALA A 274 15.67 -3.57 18.34
N ALA A 275 15.65 -2.33 17.83
CA ALA A 275 16.86 -1.60 17.46
C ALA A 275 17.76 -1.31 18.67
N PHE A 276 17.17 -0.94 19.82
CA PHE A 276 17.92 -0.79 21.07
C PHE A 276 18.43 -2.12 21.60
N ASP A 277 17.66 -3.20 21.55
CA ASP A 277 18.10 -4.54 21.98
C ASP A 277 19.26 -5.07 21.12
N ALA A 278 19.20 -4.84 19.81
CA ALA A 278 20.26 -5.18 18.87
C ALA A 278 21.52 -4.28 19.00
N ASN A 279 21.46 -3.23 19.83
CA ASN A 279 22.52 -2.21 19.94
C ASN A 279 22.87 -1.63 18.56
N MET A 280 21.83 -1.26 17.80
CA MET A 280 21.99 -0.72 16.45
C MET A 280 22.88 0.53 16.48
N PRO A 281 23.89 0.64 15.59
CA PRO A 281 24.68 1.86 15.45
C PRO A 281 23.79 3.08 15.21
N PHE A 282 24.06 4.18 15.92
CA PHE A 282 23.20 5.37 15.91
C PHE A 282 23.06 6.01 14.52
N ASP A 283 24.07 5.90 13.67
CA ASP A 283 24.03 6.33 12.27
C ASP A 283 22.98 5.52 11.47
N GLN A 284 22.96 4.20 11.63
CA GLN A 284 21.97 3.32 10.99
C GLN A 284 20.56 3.56 11.53
N PHE A 285 20.43 3.71 12.85
CA PHE A 285 19.16 4.03 13.52
C PHE A 285 18.58 5.37 13.04
N THR A 286 19.46 6.35 12.79
CA THR A 286 19.11 7.67 12.24
C THR A 286 18.67 7.56 10.78
N ILE A 287 19.47 6.92 9.92
CA ILE A 287 19.18 6.79 8.49
C ILE A 287 17.83 6.09 8.27
N ARG A 288 17.60 4.97 8.97
CA ARG A 288 16.37 4.17 8.80
C ARG A 288 15.11 4.90 9.26
N GLN A 289 15.18 5.72 10.31
CA GLN A 289 14.01 6.49 10.77
C GLN A 289 13.73 7.74 9.94
N ILE A 290 14.77 8.40 9.42
CA ILE A 290 14.60 9.63 8.62
C ILE A 290 14.26 9.31 7.16
N ALA A 291 14.83 8.24 6.59
CA ALA A 291 14.78 7.96 5.16
C ALA A 291 14.87 6.47 4.82
N GLY A 292 14.38 5.58 5.68
CA GLY A 292 14.43 4.14 5.47
C GLY A 292 13.65 3.68 4.23
N ASP A 293 12.52 4.31 3.94
CA ASP A 293 11.72 4.08 2.73
C ASP A 293 12.43 4.52 1.43
N LEU A 294 13.39 5.45 1.53
CA LEU A 294 14.21 5.93 0.42
C LEU A 294 15.51 5.12 0.22
N LEU A 295 15.76 4.09 1.05
CA LEU A 295 16.91 3.21 0.85
C LEU A 295 16.73 2.38 -0.43
N PRO A 296 17.83 2.12 -1.17
CA PRO A 296 17.80 1.15 -2.26
C PRO A 296 17.34 -0.21 -1.73
N GLU A 297 16.34 -0.82 -2.38
CA GLU A 297 15.76 -2.10 -1.95
C GLU A 297 15.23 -2.07 -0.49
N ALA A 298 14.60 -0.97 -0.07
CA ALA A 298 14.05 -0.79 1.28
C ALA A 298 13.22 -2.01 1.74
N SER A 299 13.67 -2.65 2.81
CA SER A 299 12.98 -3.79 3.42
C SER A 299 11.71 -3.36 4.14
N ALA A 300 10.87 -4.32 4.55
CA ALA A 300 9.71 -4.02 5.38
C ALA A 300 10.12 -3.32 6.70
N GLU A 301 11.25 -3.70 7.29
CA GLU A 301 11.76 -3.08 8.52
C GLU A 301 12.21 -1.64 8.29
N ASP A 302 12.81 -1.32 7.14
CA ASP A 302 13.23 0.06 6.82
C ASP A 302 12.02 0.98 6.62
N ARG A 303 10.96 0.45 6.00
CA ARG A 303 9.69 1.17 5.84
C ARG A 303 8.97 1.35 7.18
N ILE A 304 8.98 0.32 8.04
CA ILE A 304 8.46 0.43 9.41
C ILE A 304 9.23 1.52 10.15
N ALA A 305 10.56 1.53 10.12
CA ALA A 305 11.40 2.50 10.82
C ALA A 305 11.05 3.95 10.44
N THR A 306 10.77 4.20 9.16
CA THR A 306 10.42 5.54 8.65
C THR A 306 9.08 6.06 9.18
N ALA A 307 8.26 5.21 9.81
CA ALA A 307 7.03 5.63 10.48
C ALA A 307 7.27 6.59 11.66
N PHE A 308 8.52 6.90 12.03
CA PHE A 308 8.85 8.07 12.83
C PHE A 308 8.13 9.32 12.31
N HIS A 309 8.12 9.54 10.99
CA HIS A 309 7.46 10.68 10.35
C HIS A 309 5.93 10.57 10.27
N ARG A 310 5.35 9.45 10.71
CA ARG A 310 3.91 9.22 10.87
C ARG A 310 3.43 9.42 12.31
N ASN A 311 4.32 9.67 13.28
CA ASN A 311 3.91 10.05 14.64
C ASN A 311 3.37 11.49 14.75
N THR A 312 3.37 12.26 13.65
CA THR A 312 2.59 13.49 13.54
C THR A 312 1.11 13.21 13.80
N LEU A 313 0.41 14.17 14.41
CA LEU A 313 -1.02 14.09 14.71
C LEU A 313 -1.85 13.94 13.43
N THR A 314 -2.95 13.21 13.50
CA THR A 314 -3.88 13.02 12.36
C THR A 314 -5.15 13.83 12.59
N ASN A 315 -5.64 14.49 11.54
CA ASN A 315 -6.92 15.20 11.59
C ASN A 315 -8.02 14.37 10.90
N SER A 316 -9.15 14.24 11.61
CA SER A 316 -10.36 13.57 11.14
C SER A 316 -11.62 14.44 11.31
N GLU A 317 -11.44 15.72 11.62
CA GLU A 317 -12.53 16.68 11.84
C GLU A 317 -13.08 17.17 10.49
N GLY A 318 -14.30 16.74 10.15
CA GLY A 318 -14.92 17.14 8.89
C GLY A 318 -15.07 18.67 8.76
N GLY A 319 -14.59 19.21 7.64
CA GLY A 319 -14.72 20.63 7.29
C GLY A 319 -13.42 21.44 7.38
N THR A 320 -12.28 20.78 7.65
CA THR A 320 -10.97 21.43 7.56
C THR A 320 -10.47 21.51 6.12
N ILE A 321 -9.53 22.43 5.86
CA ILE A 321 -8.91 22.59 4.54
C ILE A 321 -7.71 21.62 4.48
N ASP A 322 -7.77 20.65 3.56
CA ASP A 322 -6.70 19.65 3.40
C ASP A 322 -5.30 20.27 3.30
N GLU A 323 -5.18 21.35 2.52
CA GLU A 323 -3.91 22.04 2.31
C GLU A 323 -3.38 22.75 3.57
N GLU A 324 -4.28 23.23 4.43
CA GLU A 324 -3.93 23.81 5.72
C GLU A 324 -3.38 22.72 6.65
N PHE A 325 -4.10 21.60 6.78
CA PHE A 325 -3.67 20.49 7.62
C PHE A 325 -2.35 19.89 7.13
N ARG A 326 -2.20 19.68 5.82
CA ARG A 326 -0.95 19.19 5.21
C ARG A 326 0.24 20.10 5.58
N THR A 327 0.05 21.41 5.54
CA THR A 327 1.09 22.38 5.91
C THR A 327 1.44 22.28 7.40
N VAL A 328 0.45 22.20 8.28
CA VAL A 328 0.65 22.03 9.73
C VAL A 328 1.40 20.72 10.03
N ALA A 329 1.05 19.62 9.36
CA ALA A 329 1.70 18.33 9.53
C ALA A 329 3.18 18.36 9.11
N VAL A 330 3.52 19.04 8.01
CA VAL A 330 4.91 19.20 7.57
C VAL A 330 5.71 20.10 8.52
N VAL A 331 5.12 21.21 8.98
CA VAL A 331 5.74 22.09 10.00
C VAL A 331 6.08 21.30 11.26
N ASP A 332 5.11 20.53 11.74
CA ASP A 332 5.25 19.66 12.89
C ASP A 332 6.38 18.62 12.70
N ARG A 333 6.43 17.97 11.53
CA ARG A 333 7.49 17.03 11.16
C ARG A 333 8.89 17.66 11.20
N VAL A 334 9.05 18.88 10.67
CA VAL A 334 10.32 19.63 10.72
C VAL A 334 10.72 19.90 12.18
N ASN A 335 9.78 20.41 12.98
CA ASN A 335 10.03 20.78 14.36
C ASN A 335 10.45 19.57 15.20
N THR A 336 9.71 18.46 15.10
CA THR A 336 10.02 17.23 15.84
C THR A 336 11.36 16.68 15.43
N THR A 337 11.64 16.55 14.12
CA THR A 337 12.90 15.96 13.65
C THR A 337 14.11 16.73 14.19
N LEU A 338 14.08 18.06 14.16
CA LEU A 338 15.20 18.86 14.68
C LEU A 338 15.27 18.86 16.21
N ALA A 339 14.14 18.89 16.90
CA ALA A 339 14.13 18.77 18.36
C ALA A 339 14.69 17.42 18.82
N THR A 340 14.31 16.32 18.17
CA THR A 340 14.71 14.96 18.53
C THR A 340 16.18 14.68 18.24
N TRP A 341 16.69 15.00 17.03
CA TRP A 341 18.08 14.68 16.67
C TRP A 341 19.10 15.74 17.06
N MET A 342 18.73 17.02 16.99
CA MET A 342 19.67 18.12 17.21
C MET A 342 19.53 18.73 18.60
N GLY A 343 18.50 18.36 19.38
CA GLY A 343 18.21 19.00 20.67
C GLY A 343 17.95 20.51 20.53
N THR A 344 17.53 20.97 19.34
CA THR A 344 17.43 22.39 18.98
C THR A 344 16.02 22.70 18.49
N THR A 345 15.40 23.72 19.07
CA THR A 345 14.04 24.15 18.69
C THR A 345 14.07 25.08 17.49
N ILE A 346 13.73 24.59 16.30
CA ILE A 346 13.68 25.43 15.09
C ILE A 346 12.35 26.18 14.92
N ALA A 347 11.35 25.94 15.78
CA ALA A 347 9.99 26.41 15.56
C ALA A 347 9.85 27.95 15.39
N CYS A 348 10.69 28.76 16.05
CA CYS A 348 10.67 30.22 15.85
C CYS A 348 11.00 30.62 14.41
N SER A 349 11.87 29.84 13.73
CA SER A 349 12.28 30.05 12.33
C SER A 349 11.14 29.93 11.32
N GLN A 350 9.95 29.50 11.73
CA GLN A 350 8.75 29.55 10.89
C GLN A 350 8.40 30.98 10.47
N CYS A 351 8.47 31.92 11.41
CA CYS A 351 7.99 33.29 11.18
C CYS A 351 9.12 34.30 10.99
N HIS A 352 10.28 34.08 11.60
CA HIS A 352 11.44 34.98 11.57
C HIS A 352 12.72 34.20 11.90
N ASP A 353 13.91 34.71 11.59
CA ASP A 353 15.17 34.06 12.01
C ASP A 353 15.19 33.75 13.52
N HIS A 354 15.75 32.59 13.90
CA HIS A 354 15.74 32.16 15.28
C HIS A 354 16.48 33.17 16.18
N LYS A 355 15.91 33.44 17.38
CA LYS A 355 16.34 34.54 18.23
C LYS A 355 17.71 34.36 18.89
N TYR A 356 18.15 33.11 19.08
CA TYR A 356 19.36 32.79 19.87
C TYR A 356 20.33 31.85 19.14
N ASP A 357 19.77 30.84 18.46
CA ASP A 357 20.51 29.91 17.60
C ASP A 357 20.70 30.42 16.16
N PRO A 358 21.78 30.00 15.48
CA PRO A 358 22.11 30.43 14.13
C PRO A 358 21.27 29.69 13.07
N LEU A 359 19.95 29.74 13.19
CA LEU A 359 19.00 29.10 12.28
C LEU A 359 18.15 30.18 11.61
N SER A 360 18.33 30.37 10.32
CA SER A 360 17.54 31.33 9.56
C SER A 360 16.15 30.77 9.21
N GLN A 361 15.22 31.67 8.87
CA GLN A 361 13.94 31.27 8.28
C GLN A 361 14.14 30.51 6.97
N ARG A 362 15.19 30.86 6.20
CA ARG A 362 15.55 30.13 4.97
C ARG A 362 15.91 28.68 5.26
N ASP A 363 16.63 28.41 6.36
CA ASP A 363 16.98 27.04 6.76
C ASP A 363 15.72 26.24 7.11
N PHE A 364 14.78 26.85 7.84
CA PHE A 364 13.50 26.22 8.17
C PHE A 364 12.73 25.82 6.91
N PHE A 365 12.53 26.75 5.96
CA PHE A 365 11.80 26.42 4.74
C PHE A 365 12.58 25.52 3.77
N GLY A 366 13.91 25.49 3.86
CA GLY A 366 14.74 24.50 3.16
C GLY A 366 14.49 23.08 3.66
N LEU A 367 14.42 22.90 4.99
CA LEU A 367 14.06 21.61 5.60
C LEU A 367 12.60 21.26 5.34
N TYR A 368 11.69 22.23 5.45
CA TYR A 368 10.29 22.07 5.08
C TYR A 368 10.17 21.47 3.69
N ALA A 369 10.88 22.02 2.69
CA ALA A 369 10.84 21.52 1.32
C ALA A 369 11.26 20.05 1.17
N ILE A 370 12.18 19.55 2.01
CA ILE A 370 12.57 18.12 2.01
C ILE A 370 11.41 17.24 2.49
N PHE A 371 10.74 17.65 3.57
CA PHE A 371 9.63 16.89 4.17
C PHE A 371 8.28 17.12 3.50
N ASN A 372 8.17 18.12 2.62
CA ASN A 372 6.96 18.51 1.88
C ASN A 372 6.69 17.59 0.67
N ASN A 373 6.82 16.28 0.86
CA ASN A 373 6.59 15.24 -0.14
C ASN A 373 5.53 14.22 0.34
N THR A 374 4.63 14.65 1.22
CA THR A 374 3.62 13.80 1.85
C THR A 374 2.21 14.14 1.39
N ALA A 375 1.32 13.14 1.49
CA ALA A 375 -0.10 13.26 1.16
C ALA A 375 -0.97 13.35 2.42
N ASP A 376 -0.46 14.01 3.47
CA ASP A 376 -1.23 14.28 4.69
C ASP A 376 -2.47 15.10 4.31
N ALA A 377 -3.65 14.64 4.73
CA ALA A 377 -4.95 15.22 4.40
C ALA A 377 -5.94 14.91 5.53
N ASP A 378 -7.06 15.63 5.57
CA ASP A 378 -8.13 15.39 6.53
C ASP A 378 -8.87 14.11 6.13
N ARG A 379 -8.57 13.00 6.82
CA ARG A 379 -9.11 11.68 6.52
C ARG A 379 -9.51 10.97 7.81
N PRO A 380 -10.60 10.20 7.79
CA PRO A 380 -11.08 9.48 8.97
C PRO A 380 -10.17 8.31 9.40
N GLY A 381 -9.03 8.09 8.74
CA GLY A 381 -8.12 6.96 8.94
C GLY A 381 -6.64 7.33 8.75
N GLU A 382 -5.77 6.34 8.93
CA GLU A 382 -4.30 6.47 8.94
C GLU A 382 -3.66 6.06 7.60
N GLU A 383 -4.43 5.97 6.52
CA GLU A 383 -3.94 5.49 5.23
C GLU A 383 -2.87 6.40 4.61
N PRO A 384 -1.87 5.83 3.92
CA PRO A 384 -1.68 4.40 3.67
C PRO A 384 -1.13 3.65 4.89
N VAL A 385 -1.59 2.40 5.08
CA VAL A 385 -1.08 1.48 6.11
C VAL A 385 -0.06 0.52 5.51
N LEU A 386 0.95 0.16 6.30
CA LEU A 386 1.94 -0.85 5.92
C LEU A 386 1.54 -2.20 6.51
N GLU A 387 1.18 -3.15 5.66
CA GLU A 387 0.99 -4.54 6.06
C GLU A 387 2.34 -5.24 6.21
N PHE A 388 2.53 -5.90 7.35
CA PHE A 388 3.71 -6.72 7.59
C PHE A 388 3.36 -7.93 8.46
N PHE A 389 4.19 -8.96 8.39
CA PHE A 389 4.04 -10.16 9.21
C PHE A 389 4.95 -10.09 10.44
N THR A 390 4.43 -10.46 11.60
CA THR A 390 5.24 -10.68 12.80
C THR A 390 6.23 -11.84 12.59
N PRO A 391 7.30 -11.95 13.39
CA PRO A 391 8.21 -13.10 13.32
C PRO A 391 7.49 -14.46 13.36
N ALA A 392 6.54 -14.64 14.28
CA ALA A 392 5.75 -15.88 14.40
C ALA A 392 4.86 -16.14 13.17
N GLN A 393 4.29 -15.09 12.56
CA GLN A 393 3.54 -15.22 11.32
C GLN A 393 4.44 -15.59 10.14
N ARG A 394 5.66 -15.05 10.08
CA ARG A 394 6.65 -15.42 9.05
C ARG A 394 7.05 -16.89 9.15
N GLU A 395 7.30 -17.39 10.36
CA GLU A 395 7.58 -18.82 10.58
C GLU A 395 6.40 -19.71 10.17
N THR A 396 5.19 -19.31 10.57
CA THR A 396 3.96 -20.03 10.19
C THR A 396 3.79 -20.07 8.68
N ARG A 397 4.02 -18.94 8.01
CA ARG A 397 3.93 -18.83 6.56
C ARG A 397 4.97 -19.72 5.87
N ALA A 398 6.23 -19.66 6.29
CA ALA A 398 7.29 -20.48 5.72
C ALA A 398 6.97 -21.99 5.84
N ARG A 399 6.41 -22.41 6.99
CA ARG A 399 5.91 -23.78 7.17
C ARG A 399 4.79 -24.12 6.19
N LEU A 400 3.76 -23.26 6.09
CA LEU A 400 2.62 -23.50 5.20
C LEU A 400 3.02 -23.53 3.72
N GLU A 401 3.98 -22.68 3.30
CA GLU A 401 4.54 -22.70 1.95
C GLU A 401 5.29 -24.00 1.67
N ALA A 402 6.04 -24.53 2.65
CA ALA A 402 6.68 -25.84 2.53
C ALA A 402 5.67 -27.00 2.46
N ASP A 403 4.61 -26.96 3.27
CA ASP A 403 3.53 -27.95 3.27
C ASP A 403 2.78 -27.95 1.93
N LEU A 404 2.46 -26.75 1.40
CA LEU A 404 1.82 -26.58 0.11
C LEU A 404 2.66 -27.19 -1.02
N ALA A 405 3.95 -26.85 -1.07
CA ALA A 405 4.86 -27.40 -2.07
C ALA A 405 4.96 -28.94 -1.99
N ALA A 406 4.91 -29.50 -0.78
CA ALA A 406 4.90 -30.95 -0.59
C ALA A 406 3.61 -31.60 -1.12
N VAL A 407 2.45 -31.01 -0.84
CA VAL A 407 1.14 -31.50 -1.32
C VAL A 407 1.03 -31.37 -2.84
N GLU A 408 1.45 -30.25 -3.41
CA GLU A 408 1.47 -30.04 -4.87
C GLU A 408 2.33 -31.08 -5.58
N LYS A 409 3.48 -31.44 -5.00
CA LYS A 409 4.33 -32.51 -5.53
C LYS A 409 3.61 -33.87 -5.51
N VAL A 410 2.84 -34.17 -4.47
CA VAL A 410 2.04 -35.40 -4.40
C VAL A 410 0.96 -35.40 -5.47
N LEU A 411 0.23 -34.29 -5.64
CA LEU A 411 -0.80 -34.15 -6.67
C LEU A 411 -0.23 -34.28 -8.09
N ALA A 412 0.99 -33.80 -8.31
CA ALA A 412 1.69 -33.91 -9.59
C ALA A 412 2.32 -35.29 -9.84
N THR A 413 2.28 -36.21 -8.86
CA THR A 413 2.86 -37.55 -9.01
C THR A 413 1.79 -38.53 -9.46
N ASP A 414 1.91 -39.04 -10.69
CA ASP A 414 1.10 -40.18 -11.15
C ASP A 414 1.46 -41.43 -10.33
N THR A 415 0.53 -41.88 -9.49
CA THR A 415 0.68 -43.10 -8.70
C THR A 415 -0.15 -44.24 -9.29
N PRO A 416 0.24 -45.50 -9.11
CA PRO A 416 -0.58 -46.64 -9.51
C PRO A 416 -1.99 -46.62 -8.92
N ALA A 417 -2.14 -46.08 -7.70
CA ALA A 417 -3.44 -45.91 -7.05
C ALA A 417 -4.31 -44.86 -7.75
N LEU A 418 -3.73 -43.73 -8.15
CA LEU A 418 -4.42 -42.69 -8.92
C LEU A 418 -4.84 -43.20 -10.30
N ALA A 419 -3.95 -43.92 -10.98
CA ALA A 419 -4.25 -44.58 -12.26
C ALA A 419 -5.40 -45.59 -12.13
N ALA A 420 -5.37 -46.45 -11.10
CA ALA A 420 -6.42 -47.42 -10.84
C ALA A 420 -7.77 -46.77 -10.51
N SER A 421 -7.77 -45.66 -9.77
CA SER A 421 -8.97 -44.89 -9.45
C SER A 421 -9.58 -44.24 -10.71
N ARG A 422 -8.74 -43.68 -11.59
CA ARG A 422 -9.17 -43.11 -12.86
C ARG A 422 -9.78 -44.16 -13.79
N GLU A 423 -9.15 -45.33 -13.90
CA GLU A 423 -9.74 -46.44 -14.66
C GLU A 423 -11.08 -46.93 -14.08
N ALA A 424 -11.21 -46.95 -12.74
CA ALA A 424 -12.46 -47.33 -12.10
C ALA A 424 -13.58 -46.33 -12.41
N TRP A 425 -13.26 -45.03 -12.43
CA TRP A 425 -14.17 -43.98 -12.85
C TRP A 425 -14.56 -44.09 -14.34
N ASP A 426 -13.59 -44.30 -15.23
CA ASP A 426 -13.84 -44.50 -16.67
C ASP A 426 -14.75 -45.72 -16.96
N ARG A 427 -14.63 -46.80 -16.16
CA ARG A 427 -15.49 -47.99 -16.27
C ARG A 427 -16.90 -47.76 -15.74
N ALA A 428 -17.08 -46.81 -14.83
CA ALA A 428 -18.39 -46.46 -14.29
C ALA A 428 -19.22 -45.58 -15.23
N PHE A 429 -18.62 -45.05 -16.30
CA PHE A 429 -19.32 -44.26 -17.32
C PHE A 429 -20.17 -45.17 -18.25
N PRO A 430 -21.49 -44.94 -18.40
CA PRO A 430 -22.33 -45.72 -19.31
C PRO A 430 -21.86 -45.58 -20.76
N ARG A 431 -21.63 -46.71 -21.45
CA ARG A 431 -21.13 -46.74 -22.85
C ARG A 431 -22.22 -46.90 -23.91
N ASP A 432 -23.40 -47.42 -23.51
CA ASP A 432 -24.54 -47.60 -24.42
C ASP A 432 -25.47 -46.39 -24.32
N LEU A 433 -25.36 -45.48 -25.28
CA LEU A 433 -26.32 -44.40 -25.47
C LEU A 433 -27.59 -44.99 -26.12
N ALA A 434 -28.73 -44.91 -25.42
CA ALA A 434 -30.03 -45.30 -25.96
C ALA A 434 -30.53 -44.27 -26.99
N TRP A 435 -30.20 -44.47 -28.27
CA TRP A 435 -30.65 -43.62 -29.38
C TRP A 435 -32.15 -43.81 -29.64
N HIS A 436 -32.86 -42.70 -29.84
CA HIS A 436 -34.28 -42.71 -30.22
C HIS A 436 -34.40 -42.35 -31.70
N ALA A 437 -34.85 -43.31 -32.52
CA ALA A 437 -35.06 -43.06 -33.94
C ALA A 437 -36.26 -42.12 -34.15
N VAL A 438 -36.07 -41.07 -34.93
CA VAL A 438 -37.11 -40.11 -35.32
C VAL A 438 -37.64 -40.46 -36.70
N ALA A 439 -38.96 -40.40 -36.89
CA ALA A 439 -39.59 -40.65 -38.19
C ALA A 439 -39.83 -39.30 -38.89
N PRO A 440 -39.13 -38.98 -39.99
CA PRO A 440 -39.34 -37.75 -40.73
C PRO A 440 -40.77 -37.64 -41.26
N THR A 441 -41.34 -36.43 -41.23
CA THR A 441 -42.69 -36.14 -41.74
C THR A 441 -42.66 -35.41 -43.07
N ALA A 442 -41.59 -34.66 -43.35
CA ALA A 442 -41.39 -33.99 -44.63
C ALA A 442 -39.90 -33.97 -44.99
N ALA A 443 -39.62 -33.96 -46.28
CA ALA A 443 -38.29 -33.72 -46.82
C ALA A 443 -38.42 -32.92 -48.11
N THR A 444 -37.63 -31.86 -48.24
CA THR A 444 -37.61 -30.99 -49.42
C THR A 444 -36.16 -30.74 -49.86
N VAL A 445 -35.98 -30.39 -51.14
CA VAL A 445 -34.68 -29.98 -51.69
C VAL A 445 -34.84 -28.57 -52.25
N GLU A 446 -33.97 -27.67 -51.84
CA GLU A 446 -34.01 -26.27 -52.27
C GLU A 446 -33.90 -26.17 -53.80
N GLY A 447 -34.79 -25.38 -54.43
CA GLY A 447 -34.79 -25.16 -55.87
C GLY A 447 -35.26 -26.35 -56.74
N ALA A 448 -35.72 -27.44 -56.12
CA ALA A 448 -36.16 -28.65 -56.82
C ALA A 448 -37.67 -28.95 -56.61
N PRO A 449 -38.32 -29.69 -57.52
CA PRO A 449 -39.73 -30.06 -57.36
C PRO A 449 -39.91 -31.09 -56.23
N ALA A 450 -41.15 -31.25 -55.72
CA ALA A 450 -41.44 -32.05 -54.54
C ALA A 450 -41.00 -33.52 -54.65
N GLU A 451 -40.91 -34.06 -55.86
CA GLU A 451 -40.45 -35.42 -56.13
C GLU A 451 -38.94 -35.62 -55.93
N ALA A 452 -38.18 -34.54 -55.72
CA ALA A 452 -36.73 -34.57 -55.52
C ALA A 452 -36.31 -35.14 -54.15
N ALA A 453 -37.21 -35.18 -53.17
CA ALA A 453 -37.03 -35.88 -51.90
C ALA A 453 -38.28 -36.68 -51.54
N ARG A 454 -38.09 -37.90 -51.03
CA ARG A 454 -39.18 -38.79 -50.63
C ARG A 454 -38.88 -39.41 -49.27
N VAL A 455 -39.82 -39.28 -48.35
CA VAL A 455 -39.83 -40.06 -47.09
C VAL A 455 -40.42 -41.44 -47.38
N ALA A 456 -39.65 -42.49 -47.13
CA ALA A 456 -40.07 -43.88 -47.29
C ALA A 456 -40.87 -44.37 -46.06
N PRO A 457 -41.71 -45.41 -46.20
CA PRO A 457 -42.52 -45.93 -45.08
C PRO A 457 -41.71 -46.45 -43.88
N ASP A 458 -40.44 -46.77 -44.09
CA ASP A 458 -39.49 -47.21 -43.06
C ASP A 458 -38.75 -46.04 -42.40
N GLY A 459 -39.14 -44.80 -42.68
CA GLY A 459 -38.55 -43.58 -42.10
C GLY A 459 -37.29 -43.07 -42.81
N ARG A 460 -36.81 -43.76 -43.86
CA ARG A 460 -35.64 -43.30 -44.63
C ARG A 460 -36.00 -42.13 -45.54
N VAL A 461 -35.11 -41.15 -45.67
CA VAL A 461 -35.24 -40.05 -46.64
C VAL A 461 -34.40 -40.36 -47.87
N LEU A 462 -35.05 -40.44 -49.02
CA LEU A 462 -34.41 -40.68 -50.32
C LEU A 462 -34.37 -39.37 -51.12
N LEU A 463 -33.16 -38.91 -51.49
CA LEU A 463 -32.97 -37.75 -52.35
C LEU A 463 -32.86 -38.22 -53.82
N VAL A 464 -33.96 -38.06 -54.58
CA VAL A 464 -34.19 -38.74 -55.87
C VAL A 464 -33.57 -38.01 -57.07
N ALA A 465 -33.39 -36.69 -57.02
CA ALA A 465 -32.81 -35.92 -58.14
C ALA A 465 -32.05 -34.63 -57.73
N PRO A 466 -31.08 -34.67 -56.80
CA PRO A 466 -30.23 -33.51 -56.55
C PRO A 466 -29.28 -33.27 -57.75
N GLU A 467 -28.98 -32.01 -58.07
CA GLU A 467 -27.85 -31.66 -58.94
C GLU A 467 -26.51 -32.16 -58.35
N LYS A 468 -25.35 -31.78 -58.90
CA LYS A 468 -24.04 -32.11 -58.29
C LYS A 468 -23.91 -31.66 -56.83
N ARG A 469 -24.74 -30.70 -56.38
CA ARG A 469 -24.91 -30.25 -54.99
C ARG A 469 -26.39 -29.99 -54.72
N ALA A 470 -26.82 -30.21 -53.49
CA ALA A 470 -28.17 -29.90 -53.05
C ALA A 470 -28.21 -29.61 -51.56
N VAL A 471 -29.13 -28.73 -51.15
CA VAL A 471 -29.49 -28.50 -49.75
C VAL A 471 -30.85 -29.17 -49.52
N ALA A 472 -30.89 -30.11 -48.59
CA ALA A 472 -32.11 -30.82 -48.23
C ALA A 472 -32.55 -30.44 -46.82
N THR A 473 -33.83 -30.12 -46.67
CA THR A 473 -34.46 -29.86 -45.37
C THR A 473 -35.28 -31.07 -44.98
N ILE A 474 -35.04 -31.61 -43.78
CA ILE A 474 -35.77 -32.77 -43.23
C ILE A 474 -36.50 -32.30 -41.97
N GLU A 475 -37.80 -32.50 -41.93
CA GLU A 475 -38.64 -32.19 -40.77
C GLU A 475 -39.02 -33.50 -40.07
N ALA A 476 -38.84 -33.55 -38.75
CA ALA A 476 -39.23 -34.69 -37.93
C ALA A 476 -39.75 -34.25 -36.56
N PRO A 477 -40.83 -34.87 -36.03
CA PRO A 477 -41.28 -34.64 -34.67
C PRO A 477 -40.26 -35.21 -33.67
N LEU A 478 -39.95 -34.42 -32.65
CA LEU A 478 -39.06 -34.82 -31.56
C LEU A 478 -39.88 -35.10 -30.30
N ALA A 479 -39.49 -36.14 -29.55
CA ALA A 479 -40.06 -36.41 -28.23
C ALA A 479 -39.67 -35.29 -27.25
N ALA A 480 -40.53 -35.06 -26.24
CA ALA A 480 -40.23 -34.10 -25.19
C ALA A 480 -38.99 -34.53 -24.39
N GLY A 481 -38.03 -33.60 -24.21
CA GLY A 481 -36.80 -33.85 -23.46
C GLY A 481 -35.61 -33.05 -23.99
N PRO A 482 -34.46 -33.10 -23.31
CA PRO A 482 -33.23 -32.46 -23.77
C PRO A 482 -32.66 -33.17 -25.00
N LEU A 483 -32.24 -32.39 -26.01
CA LEU A 483 -31.49 -32.91 -27.15
C LEU A 483 -30.02 -33.10 -26.74
N ALA A 484 -29.61 -34.33 -26.47
CA ALA A 484 -28.22 -34.65 -26.09
C ALA A 484 -27.28 -34.87 -27.28
N GLY A 485 -27.83 -35.18 -28.46
CA GLY A 485 -27.06 -35.44 -29.67
C GLY A 485 -27.98 -35.77 -30.85
N LEU A 486 -27.49 -35.53 -32.07
CA LEU A 486 -28.16 -35.89 -33.32
C LEU A 486 -27.30 -36.90 -34.07
N ARG A 487 -27.83 -38.09 -34.34
CA ARG A 487 -27.14 -39.13 -35.10
C ARG A 487 -27.80 -39.31 -36.47
N LEU A 488 -27.03 -39.09 -37.53
CA LEU A 488 -27.43 -39.30 -38.91
C LEU A 488 -26.89 -40.65 -39.39
N GLU A 489 -27.77 -41.52 -39.89
CA GLU A 489 -27.37 -42.84 -40.40
C GLU A 489 -27.58 -42.93 -41.91
N PHE A 490 -26.58 -43.50 -42.58
CA PHE A 490 -26.51 -43.64 -44.02
C PHE A 490 -26.40 -45.14 -44.36
N PRO A 491 -27.53 -45.88 -44.43
CA PRO A 491 -27.53 -47.35 -44.55
C PRO A 491 -27.31 -47.87 -45.98
N GLY A 492 -27.36 -47.01 -47.00
CA GLY A 492 -27.32 -47.39 -48.41
C GLY A 492 -28.67 -47.81 -48.98
N ASP A 493 -28.79 -47.82 -50.30
CA ASP A 493 -30.03 -48.19 -51.01
C ASP A 493 -29.75 -48.91 -52.33
N GLU A 494 -30.60 -49.89 -52.69
CA GLU A 494 -30.44 -50.66 -53.94
C GLU A 494 -30.56 -49.81 -55.20
N SER A 495 -31.20 -48.65 -55.12
CA SER A 495 -31.34 -47.71 -56.24
C SER A 495 -30.10 -46.84 -56.49
N LEU A 496 -29.10 -46.89 -55.61
CA LEU A 496 -27.89 -46.07 -55.68
C LEU A 496 -26.67 -46.85 -56.21
N PRO A 497 -25.69 -46.18 -56.85
CA PRO A 497 -24.44 -46.79 -57.28
C PRO A 497 -23.76 -47.60 -56.18
N ALA A 498 -23.22 -48.76 -56.55
CA ALA A 498 -22.59 -49.73 -55.65
C ALA A 498 -23.46 -50.18 -54.45
N LYS A 499 -24.78 -49.92 -54.48
CA LYS A 499 -25.71 -50.07 -53.35
C LYS A 499 -25.31 -49.25 -52.12
N GLY A 500 -24.54 -48.17 -52.32
CA GLY A 500 -24.06 -47.27 -51.28
C GLY A 500 -25.09 -46.22 -50.88
N SER A 501 -24.65 -45.23 -50.11
CA SER A 501 -25.50 -44.13 -49.61
C SER A 501 -25.44 -42.86 -50.45
N GLY A 502 -24.57 -42.85 -51.47
CA GLY A 502 -24.33 -41.70 -52.34
C GLY A 502 -24.34 -42.07 -53.81
N ARG A 503 -24.15 -41.05 -54.66
CA ARG A 503 -24.19 -41.16 -56.13
C ARG A 503 -22.80 -41.22 -56.78
N GLY A 504 -21.73 -41.20 -55.99
CA GLY A 504 -20.38 -41.48 -56.50
C GLY A 504 -20.32 -42.87 -57.14
N PRO A 505 -19.43 -43.13 -58.11
CA PRO A 505 -19.32 -44.44 -58.77
C PRO A 505 -19.10 -45.62 -57.81
N ASP A 506 -18.49 -45.35 -56.66
CA ASP A 506 -18.22 -46.28 -55.56
C ASP A 506 -19.29 -46.25 -54.43
N GLY A 507 -20.38 -45.51 -54.64
CA GLY A 507 -21.45 -45.31 -53.65
C GLY A 507 -21.20 -44.17 -52.65
N SER A 508 -20.15 -43.37 -52.85
CA SER A 508 -19.77 -42.26 -51.95
C SER A 508 -20.61 -40.98 -52.12
N PHE A 509 -20.60 -40.14 -51.09
CA PHE A 509 -21.11 -38.77 -51.07
C PHE A 509 -20.22 -37.88 -50.21
N VAL A 510 -20.42 -36.56 -50.29
CA VAL A 510 -19.78 -35.58 -49.39
C VAL A 510 -20.88 -34.74 -48.74
N LEU A 511 -20.85 -34.63 -47.41
CA LEU A 511 -21.71 -33.76 -46.63
C LEU A 511 -20.91 -32.52 -46.23
N SER A 512 -21.28 -31.36 -46.76
CA SER A 512 -20.55 -30.10 -46.54
C SER A 512 -20.98 -29.35 -45.29
N GLY A 513 -22.20 -29.57 -44.79
CA GLY A 513 -22.71 -28.88 -43.61
C GLY A 513 -23.96 -29.53 -43.04
N VAL A 514 -24.15 -29.42 -41.73
CA VAL A 514 -25.40 -29.77 -41.04
C VAL A 514 -25.80 -28.64 -40.10
N THR A 515 -26.99 -28.10 -40.32
CA THR A 515 -27.65 -27.17 -39.40
C THR A 515 -28.96 -27.78 -38.94
N ALA A 516 -29.41 -27.40 -37.75
CA ALA A 516 -30.70 -27.83 -37.22
C ALA A 516 -31.39 -26.68 -36.50
N ARG A 517 -32.72 -26.67 -36.55
CA ARG A 517 -33.59 -25.72 -35.87
C ARG A 517 -34.73 -26.49 -35.21
N LEU A 518 -35.00 -26.18 -33.95
CA LEU A 518 -36.09 -26.76 -33.18
C LEU A 518 -37.29 -25.84 -33.27
N GLU A 519 -38.36 -26.29 -33.93
CA GLU A 519 -39.61 -25.54 -34.07
C GLU A 519 -40.65 -25.95 -33.01
N PRO A 520 -41.41 -25.01 -32.41
CA PRO A 520 -42.52 -25.34 -31.52
C PRO A 520 -43.64 -26.08 -32.26
N ALA A 521 -44.22 -27.09 -31.61
CA ALA A 521 -45.39 -27.78 -32.17
C ALA A 521 -46.57 -26.80 -32.29
N GLY A 522 -47.00 -26.48 -33.51
CA GLY A 522 -48.20 -25.66 -33.78
C GLY A 522 -47.96 -24.21 -34.21
N GLY A 523 -46.71 -23.78 -34.48
CA GLY A 523 -46.43 -22.49 -35.15
C GLY A 523 -46.76 -21.20 -34.37
N GLY A 524 -47.17 -21.30 -33.10
CA GLY A 524 -47.32 -20.17 -32.19
C GLY A 524 -45.98 -19.78 -31.52
N GLY A 525 -45.88 -18.54 -31.04
CA GLY A 525 -44.74 -18.10 -30.23
C GLY A 525 -44.63 -18.87 -28.90
N PRO A 526 -43.47 -18.83 -28.23
CA PRO A 526 -43.20 -19.60 -27.01
C PRO A 526 -44.29 -19.40 -25.94
N MET A 527 -44.68 -20.50 -25.31
CA MET A 527 -45.67 -20.51 -24.23
C MET A 527 -45.01 -20.02 -22.93
N GLY A 528 -45.36 -18.83 -22.48
CA GLY A 528 -44.78 -18.19 -21.30
C GLY A 528 -45.83 -17.73 -20.30
N ARG A 529 -45.46 -17.70 -19.02
CA ARG A 529 -46.24 -17.06 -17.96
C ARG A 529 -45.58 -15.78 -17.46
N PHE A 530 -44.25 -15.72 -17.44
CA PHE A 530 -43.52 -14.56 -16.94
C PHE A 530 -42.68 -13.93 -18.04
N ILE A 531 -42.59 -12.61 -18.04
CA ILE A 531 -41.56 -11.88 -18.79
C ILE A 531 -40.56 -11.32 -17.79
N ARG A 532 -39.28 -11.66 -17.97
CA ARG A 532 -38.18 -11.15 -17.15
C ARG A 532 -37.23 -10.31 -17.99
N VAL A 533 -36.89 -9.13 -17.49
CA VAL A 533 -35.81 -8.29 -18.01
C VAL A 533 -34.71 -8.23 -16.97
N GLU A 534 -33.51 -8.68 -17.32
CA GLU A 534 -32.34 -8.73 -16.45
C GLU A 534 -31.21 -7.91 -17.07
N ARG A 535 -30.44 -7.18 -16.27
CA ARG A 535 -29.27 -6.45 -16.75
C ARG A 535 -27.99 -7.02 -16.16
N PRO A 536 -27.30 -7.93 -16.86
CA PRO A 536 -26.04 -8.48 -16.38
C PRO A 536 -24.96 -7.40 -16.18
N GLY A 537 -24.23 -7.48 -15.07
CA GLY A 537 -23.16 -6.54 -14.72
C GLY A 537 -23.10 -6.25 -13.23
N LYS A 538 -21.94 -5.79 -12.76
CA LYS A 538 -21.72 -5.39 -11.36
C LYS A 538 -22.07 -3.94 -11.11
N GLY A 539 -22.79 -3.66 -10.03
CA GLY A 539 -23.15 -2.30 -9.62
C GLY A 539 -23.94 -1.51 -10.67
N VAL A 540 -24.77 -2.18 -11.46
CA VAL A 540 -25.56 -1.57 -12.53
C VAL A 540 -26.99 -1.29 -12.07
N PHE A 541 -27.69 -0.41 -12.79
CA PHE A 541 -29.11 -0.06 -12.55
C PHE A 541 -30.01 -0.64 -13.63
N LEU A 542 -31.24 -1.03 -13.30
CA LEU A 542 -32.28 -1.34 -14.26
C LEU A 542 -33.43 -0.33 -14.15
N SER A 543 -33.83 0.24 -15.29
CA SER A 543 -34.97 1.15 -15.41
C SER A 543 -35.71 0.88 -16.71
N LEU A 544 -37.03 0.74 -16.61
CA LEU A 544 -37.95 0.45 -17.71
C LEU A 544 -39.10 1.43 -17.63
N ALA A 545 -39.47 2.04 -18.75
CA ALA A 545 -40.65 2.91 -18.85
C ALA A 545 -41.91 2.06 -18.95
N GLU A 546 -41.94 1.07 -19.84
CA GLU A 546 -43.08 0.16 -20.04
C GLU A 546 -42.60 -1.14 -20.67
N VAL A 547 -43.24 -2.26 -20.33
CA VAL A 547 -43.07 -3.56 -20.98
C VAL A 547 -44.43 -4.03 -21.50
N GLU A 548 -44.60 -3.98 -22.81
CA GLU A 548 -45.81 -4.44 -23.46
C GLU A 548 -45.63 -5.87 -23.96
N VAL A 549 -46.62 -6.72 -23.71
CA VAL A 549 -46.58 -8.13 -24.11
C VAL A 549 -47.86 -8.45 -24.88
N PHE A 550 -47.73 -9.13 -26.02
CA PHE A 550 -48.85 -9.46 -26.88
C PHE A 550 -48.93 -10.97 -27.09
N ALA A 551 -50.14 -11.52 -26.99
CA ALA A 551 -50.39 -12.92 -27.25
C ALA A 551 -50.41 -13.21 -28.76
N ALA A 552 -50.26 -14.47 -29.16
CA ALA A 552 -50.47 -14.89 -30.55
C ALA A 552 -51.90 -14.64 -31.04
N GLU A 553 -52.88 -14.71 -30.13
CA GLU A 553 -54.30 -14.47 -30.41
C GLU A 553 -54.72 -13.08 -29.89
N GLY A 554 -54.28 -12.02 -30.56
CA GLY A 554 -54.77 -10.65 -30.35
C GLY A 554 -53.69 -9.57 -30.18
N ASP A 555 -54.10 -8.31 -30.26
CA ASP A 555 -53.22 -7.13 -30.24
C ASP A 555 -53.30 -6.31 -28.94
N ALA A 556 -53.94 -6.85 -27.89
CA ALA A 556 -53.97 -6.18 -26.59
C ALA A 556 -52.67 -6.41 -25.80
N ASN A 557 -52.15 -5.37 -25.13
CA ASN A 557 -51.06 -5.52 -24.16
C ASN A 557 -51.57 -6.30 -22.93
N ILE A 558 -51.20 -7.58 -22.84
CA ILE A 558 -51.63 -8.50 -21.78
C ILE A 558 -50.84 -8.34 -20.47
N ALA A 559 -49.73 -7.60 -20.48
CA ALA A 559 -48.97 -7.25 -19.29
C ALA A 559 -49.57 -6.05 -18.54
N ARG A 560 -50.35 -5.20 -19.21
CA ARG A 560 -50.93 -4.00 -18.60
C ARG A 560 -51.77 -4.32 -17.36
N GLY A 561 -51.48 -3.64 -16.25
CA GLY A 561 -52.16 -3.80 -14.96
C GLY A 561 -51.88 -5.12 -14.25
N ARG A 562 -50.92 -5.93 -14.72
CA ARG A 562 -50.52 -7.17 -14.07
C ARG A 562 -49.60 -6.93 -12.88
N SER A 563 -49.43 -7.96 -12.06
CA SER A 563 -48.47 -7.92 -10.96
C SER A 563 -47.05 -8.00 -11.51
N ALA A 564 -46.22 -7.03 -11.12
CA ALA A 564 -44.80 -6.98 -11.45
C ALA A 564 -43.94 -6.87 -10.17
N THR A 565 -42.74 -7.43 -10.22
CA THR A 565 -41.75 -7.43 -9.14
C THR A 565 -40.35 -7.16 -9.70
N GLN A 566 -39.42 -6.72 -8.86
CA GLN A 566 -38.04 -6.45 -9.28
C GLN A 566 -37.07 -6.72 -8.13
N SER A 567 -35.78 -6.86 -8.43
CA SER A 567 -34.75 -7.26 -7.46
C SER A 567 -34.57 -6.29 -6.29
N SER A 568 -34.78 -4.99 -6.53
CA SER A 568 -34.75 -3.92 -5.52
C SER A 568 -35.49 -2.69 -6.03
N THR A 569 -35.90 -1.78 -5.16
CA THR A 569 -36.54 -0.51 -5.55
C THR A 569 -35.77 0.66 -4.98
N ASP A 570 -35.51 1.66 -5.82
CA ASP A 570 -34.87 2.92 -5.43
C ASP A 570 -35.55 4.11 -6.14
N PHE A 571 -35.34 5.32 -5.65
CA PHE A 571 -35.90 6.58 -6.18
C PHE A 571 -37.44 6.61 -6.37
N GLY A 572 -38.16 5.68 -5.73
CA GLY A 572 -39.60 5.49 -5.87
C GLY A 572 -40.03 4.80 -7.17
N GLY A 573 -39.12 4.19 -7.93
CA GLY A 573 -39.41 3.51 -9.20
C GLY A 573 -39.96 2.10 -9.03
N ASP A 574 -41.17 1.96 -8.49
CA ASP A 574 -41.82 0.66 -8.24
C ASP A 574 -42.03 -0.17 -9.51
N ALA A 575 -41.89 -1.50 -9.40
CA ALA A 575 -41.99 -2.44 -10.53
C ALA A 575 -43.28 -2.34 -11.34
N VAL A 576 -44.40 -2.01 -10.70
CA VAL A 576 -45.71 -1.90 -11.36
C VAL A 576 -45.81 -0.77 -12.37
N ARG A 577 -44.86 0.18 -12.36
CA ARG A 577 -44.86 1.30 -13.30
C ARG A 577 -44.62 0.84 -14.75
N ALA A 578 -43.79 -0.18 -14.97
CA ALA A 578 -43.55 -0.71 -16.31
C ALA A 578 -44.72 -1.55 -16.89
N VAL A 579 -45.89 -1.54 -16.25
CA VAL A 579 -47.11 -2.18 -16.73
C VAL A 579 -48.34 -1.28 -16.53
N ASP A 580 -48.15 0.03 -16.33
CA ASP A 580 -49.25 0.97 -16.08
C ASP A 580 -49.87 1.51 -17.40
N GLY A 581 -49.15 1.32 -18.52
CA GLY A 581 -49.55 1.74 -19.86
C GLY A 581 -49.08 3.13 -20.25
N GLU A 582 -48.16 3.76 -19.50
CA GLU A 582 -47.50 5.01 -19.87
C GLU A 582 -46.10 4.73 -20.44
N THR A 583 -45.94 4.98 -21.74
CA THR A 583 -44.72 4.65 -22.49
C THR A 583 -43.66 5.75 -22.49
N ASN A 584 -43.94 6.90 -21.89
CA ASN A 584 -43.02 8.01 -21.85
C ASN A 584 -41.87 7.77 -20.86
N GLY A 585 -40.66 7.63 -21.40
CA GLY A 585 -39.45 7.36 -20.65
C GLY A 585 -38.85 8.52 -19.87
N ASP A 586 -39.50 9.69 -19.79
CA ASP A 586 -39.05 10.79 -18.95
C ASP A 586 -39.43 10.56 -17.48
N TYR A 587 -38.42 10.19 -16.68
CA TYR A 587 -38.57 9.85 -15.27
C TYR A 587 -39.22 10.95 -14.44
N TYR A 588 -38.86 12.21 -14.69
CA TYR A 588 -39.31 13.34 -13.86
C TYR A 588 -40.62 13.93 -14.36
N ALA A 589 -40.87 13.93 -15.67
CA ALA A 589 -42.09 14.48 -16.24
C ALA A 589 -43.32 13.61 -16.00
N LYS A 590 -43.16 12.28 -15.96
CA LYS A 590 -44.27 11.32 -15.89
C LYS A 590 -44.29 10.43 -14.66
N GLN A 591 -43.16 10.29 -13.97
CA GLN A 591 -43.03 9.47 -12.76
C GLN A 591 -43.55 8.02 -12.92
N SER A 592 -43.43 7.47 -14.13
CA SER A 592 -43.91 6.13 -14.53
C SER A 592 -42.75 5.21 -14.97
N VAL A 593 -41.51 5.59 -14.67
CA VAL A 593 -40.34 4.74 -14.95
C VAL A 593 -39.98 3.94 -13.68
N THR A 594 -39.70 2.65 -13.85
CA THR A 594 -39.17 1.76 -12.80
C THR A 594 -37.71 2.06 -12.50
N HIS A 595 -37.23 1.74 -11.29
CA HIS A 595 -35.84 1.98 -10.93
C HIS A 595 -35.38 1.03 -9.80
N THR A 596 -34.38 0.21 -10.09
CA THR A 596 -33.69 -0.59 -9.06
C THR A 596 -32.62 0.22 -8.33
N ALA A 597 -32.17 -0.25 -7.18
CA ALA A 597 -30.88 0.21 -6.64
C ALA A 597 -29.73 -0.26 -7.57
N ALA A 598 -28.55 0.32 -7.41
CA ALA A 598 -27.34 -0.26 -8.01
C ALA A 598 -27.07 -1.62 -7.36
N GLY A 599 -26.90 -2.64 -8.20
CA GLY A 599 -26.66 -4.00 -7.73
C GLY A 599 -26.05 -4.88 -8.80
N ASP A 600 -25.76 -6.11 -8.42
CA ASP A 600 -25.27 -7.13 -9.33
C ASP A 600 -26.46 -7.81 -10.02
N ASP A 601 -26.42 -7.84 -11.35
CA ASP A 601 -27.42 -8.48 -12.22
C ASP A 601 -28.90 -8.15 -11.87
N PRO A 602 -29.28 -6.85 -11.73
CA PRO A 602 -30.65 -6.48 -11.36
C PRO A 602 -31.69 -6.95 -12.40
N TRP A 603 -32.88 -7.31 -11.92
CA TRP A 603 -33.95 -7.86 -12.75
C TRP A 603 -35.33 -7.28 -12.41
N TRP A 604 -36.23 -7.30 -13.39
CA TRP A 604 -37.65 -6.97 -13.32
C TRP A 604 -38.47 -8.10 -13.96
N GLU A 605 -39.62 -8.45 -13.40
CA GLU A 605 -40.49 -9.56 -13.88
C GLU A 605 -41.98 -9.22 -13.74
N VAL A 606 -42.78 -9.54 -14.77
CA VAL A 606 -44.26 -9.50 -14.74
C VAL A 606 -44.86 -10.90 -14.85
N ASP A 607 -45.91 -11.18 -14.05
CA ASP A 607 -46.73 -12.39 -14.13
C ASP A 607 -48.00 -12.14 -14.97
N LEU A 608 -48.12 -12.83 -16.10
CA LEU A 608 -49.25 -12.71 -17.03
C LEU A 608 -50.52 -13.42 -16.51
N GLY A 609 -50.44 -14.13 -15.38
CA GLY A 609 -51.54 -14.81 -14.71
C GLY A 609 -51.74 -16.28 -15.15
N GLY A 610 -51.11 -16.69 -16.25
CA GLY A 610 -51.13 -18.07 -16.74
C GLY A 610 -50.29 -18.23 -18.01
N PRO A 611 -49.99 -19.47 -18.44
CA PRO A 611 -49.27 -19.72 -19.69
C PRO A 611 -50.05 -19.19 -20.89
N VAL A 612 -49.41 -18.38 -21.74
CA VAL A 612 -49.95 -17.81 -22.97
C VAL A 612 -48.88 -17.86 -24.06
N SER A 613 -49.29 -18.08 -25.31
CA SER A 613 -48.38 -18.02 -26.46
C SER A 613 -48.07 -16.57 -26.77
N ILE A 614 -46.79 -16.18 -26.70
CA ILE A 614 -46.34 -14.79 -26.80
C ILE A 614 -45.80 -14.52 -28.20
N SER A 615 -46.37 -13.56 -28.91
CA SER A 615 -46.02 -13.24 -30.31
C SER A 615 -45.13 -12.00 -30.44
N ARG A 616 -45.21 -11.07 -29.48
CA ARG A 616 -44.49 -9.81 -29.50
C ARG A 616 -44.27 -9.27 -28.09
N ILE A 617 -43.09 -8.72 -27.84
CA ILE A 617 -42.76 -7.97 -26.63
C ILE A 617 -42.23 -6.60 -27.06
N VAL A 618 -42.62 -5.52 -26.39
CA VAL A 618 -42.07 -4.17 -26.64
C VAL A 618 -41.48 -3.66 -25.34
N ILE A 619 -40.20 -3.30 -25.37
CA ILE A 619 -39.48 -2.72 -24.23
C ILE A 619 -39.33 -1.22 -24.45
N TRP A 620 -39.89 -0.41 -23.57
CA TRP A 620 -39.75 1.05 -23.56
C TRP A 620 -38.70 1.48 -22.54
N ASN A 621 -37.75 2.28 -23.01
CA ASN A 621 -36.58 2.70 -22.27
C ASN A 621 -36.79 4.05 -21.56
N ARG A 622 -36.00 4.31 -20.52
CA ARG A 622 -35.86 5.65 -19.94
C ARG A 622 -35.12 6.57 -20.90
N THR A 623 -35.58 7.81 -21.08
CA THR A 623 -35.08 8.73 -22.12
C THR A 623 -34.47 10.02 -21.59
N ASP A 624 -34.62 10.34 -20.30
CA ASP A 624 -34.11 11.59 -19.70
C ASP A 624 -32.66 11.50 -19.19
N GLY A 625 -32.04 12.67 -18.96
CA GLY A 625 -30.84 12.81 -18.12
C GLY A 625 -29.57 12.07 -18.59
N GLY A 626 -29.46 11.73 -19.87
CA GLY A 626 -28.33 10.93 -20.39
C GLY A 626 -28.37 9.44 -19.97
N THR A 627 -29.50 8.97 -19.45
CA THR A 627 -29.66 7.60 -18.93
C THR A 627 -30.04 6.58 -20.00
N GLY A 628 -30.43 7.02 -21.20
CA GLY A 628 -30.94 6.15 -22.27
C GLY A 628 -29.97 5.06 -22.74
N GLY A 629 -28.65 5.19 -22.53
CA GLY A 629 -27.70 4.13 -22.86
C GLY A 629 -27.68 2.95 -21.87
N ARG A 630 -28.30 3.06 -20.70
CA ARG A 630 -28.16 2.08 -19.62
C ARG A 630 -28.77 0.72 -19.94
N LEU A 631 -29.79 0.63 -20.78
CA LEU A 631 -30.49 -0.62 -21.07
C LEU A 631 -29.75 -1.51 -22.10
N ALA A 632 -28.61 -1.05 -22.65
CA ALA A 632 -27.79 -1.87 -23.53
C ALA A 632 -27.22 -3.09 -22.77
N GLY A 633 -27.25 -4.26 -23.42
CA GLY A 633 -26.83 -5.54 -22.85
C GLY A 633 -27.85 -6.22 -21.96
N ALA A 634 -29.05 -5.64 -21.77
CA ALA A 634 -30.11 -6.29 -21.00
C ALA A 634 -30.65 -7.53 -21.73
N ARG A 635 -30.98 -8.56 -20.95
CA ARG A 635 -31.54 -9.83 -21.38
C ARG A 635 -33.04 -9.86 -21.13
N VAL A 636 -33.83 -10.06 -22.17
CA VAL A 636 -35.29 -10.24 -22.09
C VAL A 636 -35.60 -11.72 -22.26
N SER A 637 -36.32 -12.31 -21.31
CA SER A 637 -36.64 -13.73 -21.31
C SER A 637 -38.14 -13.98 -21.10
N ILE A 638 -38.66 -14.96 -21.82
CA ILE A 638 -39.98 -15.55 -21.59
C ILE A 638 -39.76 -16.79 -20.73
N LEU A 639 -40.41 -16.85 -19.57
CA LEU A 639 -40.30 -17.98 -18.65
C LEU A 639 -41.63 -18.75 -18.56
N ASP A 640 -41.54 -20.07 -18.47
CA ASP A 640 -42.70 -20.94 -18.25
C ASP A 640 -43.25 -20.85 -16.80
N ALA A 641 -44.26 -21.67 -16.47
CA ALA A 641 -44.85 -21.69 -15.14
C ALA A 641 -43.87 -22.13 -14.02
N ALA A 642 -42.78 -22.84 -14.37
CA ALA A 642 -41.72 -23.25 -13.47
C ALA A 642 -40.54 -22.25 -13.45
N ARG A 643 -40.71 -21.07 -14.07
CA ARG A 643 -39.68 -20.04 -14.25
C ARG A 643 -38.45 -20.49 -15.04
N GLN A 644 -38.60 -21.49 -15.90
CA GLN A 644 -37.54 -21.88 -16.83
C GLN A 644 -37.63 -21.05 -18.11
N PRO A 645 -36.50 -20.53 -18.64
CA PRO A 645 -36.52 -19.75 -19.86
C PRO A 645 -36.88 -20.63 -21.07
N VAL A 646 -37.95 -20.24 -21.77
CA VAL A 646 -38.38 -20.87 -23.04
C VAL A 646 -37.96 -20.05 -24.26
N TRP A 647 -37.57 -18.79 -24.05
CA TRP A 647 -37.01 -17.91 -25.06
C TRP A 647 -36.25 -16.78 -24.38
N THR A 648 -35.13 -16.35 -24.98
CA THR A 648 -34.29 -15.28 -24.46
C THR A 648 -33.65 -14.50 -25.61
N GLU A 649 -33.64 -13.18 -25.51
CA GLU A 649 -32.93 -12.28 -26.42
C GLU A 649 -32.13 -11.24 -25.64
N THR A 650 -30.97 -10.84 -26.16
CA THR A 650 -30.14 -9.78 -25.56
C THR A 650 -30.23 -8.52 -26.40
N LEU A 651 -30.56 -7.40 -25.76
CA LEU A 651 -30.60 -6.08 -26.39
C LEU A 651 -29.18 -5.60 -26.65
N THR A 652 -28.67 -5.76 -27.88
CA THR A 652 -27.31 -5.37 -28.26
C THR A 652 -27.07 -3.86 -28.17
N ALA A 653 -28.13 -3.06 -28.29
CA ALA A 653 -28.12 -1.62 -28.10
C ALA A 653 -29.31 -1.20 -27.22
N ALA A 654 -29.19 -0.07 -26.53
CA ALA A 654 -30.28 0.44 -25.73
C ALA A 654 -31.42 0.96 -26.64
N PRO A 655 -32.70 0.62 -26.36
CA PRO A 655 -33.82 1.08 -27.18
C PRO A 655 -33.99 2.60 -27.17
N ALA A 656 -34.40 3.19 -28.30
CA ALA A 656 -34.55 4.64 -28.46
C ALA A 656 -35.83 5.00 -29.25
N PRO A 657 -36.98 5.26 -28.60
CA PRO A 657 -37.25 5.04 -27.18
C PRO A 657 -37.63 3.59 -26.85
N SER A 658 -37.95 2.76 -27.85
CA SER A 658 -38.39 1.37 -27.63
C SER A 658 -37.83 0.39 -28.64
N ALA A 659 -37.91 -0.91 -28.29
CA ALA A 659 -37.50 -2.03 -29.15
C ALA A 659 -38.61 -3.07 -29.16
N THR A 660 -38.99 -3.52 -30.34
CA THR A 660 -39.95 -4.60 -30.54
C THR A 660 -39.21 -5.90 -30.77
N LEU A 661 -39.48 -6.88 -29.90
CA LEU A 661 -38.99 -8.24 -30.00
C LEU A 661 -40.13 -9.10 -30.53
N ALA A 662 -39.85 -9.92 -31.53
CA ALA A 662 -40.79 -10.86 -32.11
C ALA A 662 -40.29 -12.29 -31.81
N PRO A 663 -40.82 -12.94 -30.75
CA PRO A 663 -40.59 -14.36 -30.48
C PRO A 663 -41.18 -15.23 -31.59
N ALA A 664 -40.55 -15.24 -32.77
CA ALA A 664 -40.97 -16.03 -33.93
C ALA A 664 -40.31 -17.42 -33.89
N GLY A 665 -41.13 -18.43 -34.21
CA GLY A 665 -40.88 -19.87 -34.21
C GLY A 665 -39.42 -20.30 -34.40
N GLY A 666 -38.94 -21.01 -33.39
CA GLY A 666 -37.82 -21.93 -33.47
C GLY A 666 -36.46 -21.41 -33.00
N ARG A 667 -35.68 -22.30 -32.38
CA ARG A 667 -34.30 -22.02 -31.96
C ARG A 667 -33.32 -22.84 -32.79
N ASP A 668 -32.25 -22.22 -33.26
CA ASP A 668 -31.17 -22.95 -33.92
C ASP A 668 -30.43 -23.83 -32.89
N VAL A 669 -29.97 -24.99 -33.33
CA VAL A 669 -29.19 -25.94 -32.53
C VAL A 669 -27.73 -25.80 -32.95
N PRO A 670 -26.90 -25.05 -32.21
CA PRO A 670 -25.48 -24.97 -32.51
C PRO A 670 -24.81 -26.30 -32.18
N PHE A 671 -24.15 -26.93 -33.16
CA PHE A 671 -23.34 -28.13 -32.95
C PHE A 671 -21.88 -27.75 -32.72
N VAL A 672 -21.26 -28.29 -31.66
CA VAL A 672 -19.88 -27.97 -31.25
C VAL A 672 -18.89 -29.08 -31.53
N ALA A 673 -19.38 -30.30 -31.79
CA ALA A 673 -18.55 -31.44 -32.14
C ALA A 673 -19.30 -32.38 -33.09
N ALA A 674 -18.53 -33.05 -33.95
CA ALA A 674 -19.01 -34.06 -34.88
C ALA A 674 -18.08 -35.27 -34.82
N VAL A 675 -18.65 -36.48 -34.72
CA VAL A 675 -17.92 -37.73 -34.64
C VAL A 675 -18.56 -38.74 -35.58
N ALA A 676 -17.77 -39.35 -36.47
CA ALA A 676 -18.24 -40.39 -37.37
C ALA A 676 -17.68 -41.75 -37.00
N ASP A 677 -18.40 -42.81 -37.33
CA ASP A 677 -17.92 -44.19 -37.22
C ASP A 677 -16.81 -44.50 -38.24
N ARG A 678 -16.84 -43.84 -39.40
CA ARG A 678 -15.81 -43.90 -40.43
C ARG A 678 -15.67 -42.58 -41.18
N THR A 679 -14.46 -42.31 -41.62
CA THR A 679 -14.09 -41.14 -42.41
C THR A 679 -13.11 -41.53 -43.51
N ALA A 680 -13.31 -41.04 -44.73
CA ALA A 680 -12.36 -41.15 -45.83
C ALA A 680 -11.19 -40.15 -45.65
N ASN A 681 -10.00 -40.50 -46.15
CA ASN A 681 -8.82 -39.62 -46.06
C ASN A 681 -9.11 -38.24 -46.66
N GLY A 682 -8.92 -37.19 -45.86
CA GLY A 682 -9.16 -35.80 -46.25
C GLY A 682 -10.57 -35.27 -45.97
N PHE A 683 -11.50 -36.09 -45.45
CA PHE A 683 -12.91 -35.72 -45.25
C PHE A 683 -13.38 -35.83 -43.79
N ASP A 684 -12.76 -35.07 -42.88
CA ASP A 684 -13.01 -35.11 -41.42
C ASP A 684 -14.48 -34.83 -41.02
N ALA A 685 -14.99 -35.53 -39.99
CA ALA A 685 -16.34 -35.35 -39.48
C ALA A 685 -16.62 -33.91 -39.01
N ALA A 686 -15.63 -33.25 -38.39
CA ALA A 686 -15.75 -31.86 -37.93
C ALA A 686 -15.98 -30.87 -39.07
N ALA A 687 -15.67 -31.24 -40.32
CA ALA A 687 -15.86 -30.37 -41.48
C ALA A 687 -17.32 -29.95 -41.69
N VAL A 688 -18.29 -30.74 -41.21
CA VAL A 688 -19.75 -30.48 -41.34
C VAL A 688 -20.28 -29.39 -40.42
N LEU A 689 -19.49 -28.94 -39.44
CA LEU A 689 -19.91 -27.90 -38.48
C LEU A 689 -19.80 -26.48 -39.06
N ARG A 690 -19.32 -26.34 -40.30
CA ARG A 690 -19.22 -25.07 -41.01
C ARG A 690 -20.61 -24.62 -41.49
N ALA A 691 -20.97 -23.36 -41.25
CA ALA A 691 -22.22 -22.78 -41.74
C ALA A 691 -22.27 -22.85 -43.28
N SER A 692 -23.42 -23.23 -43.83
CA SER A 692 -23.61 -23.35 -45.28
C SER A 692 -23.30 -22.03 -46.01
N PRO A 693 -22.49 -22.03 -47.09
CA PRO A 693 -22.15 -20.79 -47.80
C PRO A 693 -23.36 -20.20 -48.57
N ASP A 694 -23.37 -18.87 -48.71
CA ASP A 694 -24.30 -18.13 -49.58
C ASP A 694 -24.15 -18.63 -51.03
N PRO A 695 -25.22 -19.13 -51.68
CA PRO A 695 -25.15 -19.65 -53.04
C PRO A 695 -24.76 -18.61 -54.11
N LYS A 696 -24.60 -17.33 -53.76
CA LYS A 696 -24.20 -16.24 -54.66
C LYS A 696 -22.70 -15.94 -54.68
N ASP A 697 -21.89 -16.53 -53.80
CA ASP A 697 -20.44 -16.28 -53.76
C ASP A 697 -19.62 -17.37 -54.49
N ASP A 698 -19.50 -17.20 -55.81
CA ASP A 698 -18.81 -18.13 -56.72
C ASP A 698 -17.31 -18.34 -56.39
N LYS A 699 -16.69 -17.44 -55.60
CA LYS A 699 -15.28 -17.56 -55.15
C LYS A 699 -15.13 -18.42 -53.90
N ALA A 700 -16.08 -18.37 -52.97
CA ALA A 700 -16.11 -19.25 -51.80
C ALA A 700 -16.45 -20.69 -52.19
N VAL A 701 -17.39 -20.86 -53.13
CA VAL A 701 -17.84 -22.18 -53.65
C VAL A 701 -16.72 -22.96 -54.34
N LYS A 702 -15.75 -22.28 -54.98
CA LYS A 702 -14.59 -22.91 -55.63
C LYS A 702 -13.46 -23.31 -54.67
N ALA A 703 -13.30 -22.61 -53.55
CA ALA A 703 -12.28 -22.93 -52.55
C ALA A 703 -12.69 -24.07 -51.61
N GLU A 704 -13.99 -24.35 -51.47
CA GLU A 704 -14.53 -25.37 -50.55
C GLU A 704 -15.06 -26.64 -51.23
N ALA A 705 -14.80 -26.85 -52.52
CA ALA A 705 -15.11 -28.13 -53.18
C ALA A 705 -14.35 -29.34 -52.59
N GLU A 706 -13.44 -29.10 -51.64
CA GLU A 706 -12.61 -30.09 -50.95
C GLU A 706 -12.89 -30.20 -49.43
N GLY A 707 -13.87 -29.46 -48.88
CA GLY A 707 -14.15 -29.44 -47.44
C GLY A 707 -15.52 -30.02 -47.06
N GLY A 708 -15.55 -31.24 -46.53
CA GLY A 708 -16.78 -31.87 -46.01
C GLY A 708 -16.47 -33.23 -45.39
N TRP A 709 -17.47 -33.88 -44.80
CA TRP A 709 -17.33 -35.26 -44.35
C TRP A 709 -17.77 -36.24 -45.43
N SER A 710 -17.03 -37.34 -45.57
CA SER A 710 -17.37 -38.47 -46.44
C SER A 710 -16.99 -39.76 -45.74
N PRO A 711 -17.91 -40.74 -45.62
CA PRO A 711 -17.56 -42.04 -45.07
C PRO A 711 -16.77 -42.93 -46.05
N GLY A 712 -16.75 -42.57 -47.34
CA GLY A 712 -16.18 -43.37 -48.43
C GLY A 712 -16.92 -44.69 -48.71
N GLY A 713 -16.95 -45.09 -49.99
CA GLY A 713 -17.48 -46.38 -50.44
C GLY A 713 -18.98 -46.61 -50.18
N ALA A 714 -19.40 -47.88 -50.28
CA ALA A 714 -20.80 -48.29 -50.22
C ALA A 714 -21.26 -48.84 -48.86
N ALA A 715 -20.36 -49.01 -47.89
CA ALA A 715 -20.72 -49.56 -46.59
C ALA A 715 -21.45 -48.51 -45.72
N PRO A 716 -22.43 -48.93 -44.89
CA PRO A 716 -23.15 -48.04 -43.99
C PRO A 716 -22.22 -47.18 -43.13
N ALA A 717 -22.69 -45.98 -42.78
CA ALA A 717 -21.97 -45.06 -41.91
C ALA A 717 -22.92 -44.24 -41.04
N ALA A 718 -22.41 -43.71 -39.94
CA ALA A 718 -23.12 -42.86 -39.00
C ALA A 718 -22.29 -41.63 -38.60
N LEU A 719 -22.94 -40.48 -38.54
CA LEU A 719 -22.37 -39.21 -38.09
C LEU A 719 -23.16 -38.72 -36.87
N THR A 720 -22.47 -38.54 -35.75
CA THR A 720 -23.03 -38.01 -34.50
C THR A 720 -22.61 -36.57 -34.31
N LEU A 721 -23.58 -35.69 -34.07
CA LEU A 721 -23.40 -34.27 -33.80
C LEU A 721 -23.80 -33.97 -32.35
N LEU A 722 -22.94 -33.21 -31.65
CA LEU A 722 -23.16 -32.82 -30.25
C LEU A 722 -23.53 -31.34 -30.18
N PRO A 723 -24.70 -30.98 -29.62
CA PRO A 723 -25.10 -29.59 -29.46
C PRO A 723 -24.24 -28.89 -28.38
N ALA A 724 -24.17 -27.56 -28.43
CA ALA A 724 -23.66 -26.77 -27.31
C ALA A 724 -24.55 -27.00 -26.07
N ALA A 725 -23.91 -27.12 -24.91
CA ALA A 725 -24.59 -27.42 -23.64
C ALA A 725 -25.52 -26.30 -23.16
#